data_AF-A0A532TJX5-F1
#
_entry.id   AF-A0A532TJX5-F1
#
_cell.length_a   1.000
_cell.length_b   1.000
_cell.length_c   1.000
_cell.angle_alpha   90.00
_cell.angle_beta   90.00
_cell.angle_gamma   90.00
#
_symmetry.space_group_name_H-M   'P 1'
#
loop_
_entity.id
_entity.type
_entity.pdbx_description
1 polymer ?
#
loop_
_entity_poly.entity_id
_entity_poly.type
_entity_poly.pdbx_seq_one_letter_code
_entity_poly.pdbx_strand_id
1 'polypeptide(L)'
;MGIINYPPEKIYSPSKLKRPDYDHIILWMLNNNDYCKWADFRQEAIEIPTGTLSRHLDTLKRKSFIENFTRGHYRITSEGKKKFHELSSAKKKTRNLNYPPKIILKSGREYAHWILWMVYNNNYCKRSDFLEDPLSINQSSLSKNLSLLIERGFIKKEDGKYVITLAGKSEYSRMLQNYDLDRQTILEEEGKRIEEITKKTIKFFERFRIEEKDIQFRFLNNILKLDYEKVKPLLKDEEPFHKILLFLSINHPDQYPSFISSEDFSKIYKIKKTTLDYYIDEISEGKIYPLRFFKLTHPSGELYYFQSDGRLESILRVITENQINKVSYLNKLFSKPTAKVLTIDMKSIINDITDKSCEFLFNKDLNASLREFLPEYIKYLAYKIETKKKLKETYDKLEGIIWQNITDIVQSQISENLENQYEEQIEGIDKEIELNPENLNLYYSKIRILIYFNQYQETIKFLDEMFEIFPESEKDIKILEAAVFRRMQKFKEGFEIIESLIEKYPEDNDLLSYKAYWLQFLDKKEEAIEIIQKLTKDEPDNGIYHDTFGEVLMYFEDYEEAAKKFVKSMVLGAHEWYIFQTYIKLGICYKAIGNLDLAVENLKKGIELTKKNLIDTETKHKWLSIANLFLAEIEQFL
;
A
#
# COMPACT_ATOMS: atom_id res chain seq x y z
N MET A 1 -26.52 -37.99 67.65
CA MET A 1 -26.91 -37.41 66.35
C MET A 1 -25.63 -36.97 65.67
N GLY A 2 -25.25 -37.57 64.54
CA GLY A 2 -24.05 -37.18 63.82
C GLY A 2 -24.20 -35.76 63.27
N ILE A 3 -23.19 -34.93 63.49
CA ILE A 3 -23.16 -33.56 62.98
C ILE A 3 -23.04 -33.64 61.46
N ILE A 4 -24.03 -33.10 60.74
CA ILE A 4 -23.98 -33.04 59.27
C ILE A 4 -23.03 -31.93 58.87
N ASN A 5 -22.06 -32.26 58.04
CA ASN A 5 -21.15 -31.30 57.44
C ASN A 5 -21.85 -30.62 56.28
N TYR A 6 -21.96 -29.30 56.34
CA TYR A 6 -22.49 -28.47 55.27
C TYR A 6 -21.39 -27.81 54.44
N PRO A 7 -21.57 -27.65 53.11
CA PRO A 7 -20.62 -27.00 52.23
C PRO A 7 -20.33 -25.58 52.70
N PRO A 8 -19.10 -25.07 52.52
CA PRO A 8 -18.79 -23.66 52.77
C PRO A 8 -19.62 -22.73 51.86
N GLU A 9 -19.93 -21.54 52.35
CA GLU A 9 -20.81 -20.53 51.69
C GLU A 9 -20.47 -20.28 50.22
N LYS A 10 -19.18 -20.29 49.86
CA LYS A 10 -18.69 -20.13 48.48
C LYS A 10 -19.14 -21.23 47.50
N ILE A 11 -19.71 -22.33 47.98
CA ILE A 11 -20.21 -23.46 47.18
C ILE A 11 -21.73 -23.34 47.00
N TYR A 12 -22.49 -23.03 48.05
CA TYR A 12 -23.95 -22.99 47.99
C TYR A 12 -24.54 -21.59 47.70
N SER A 13 -23.78 -20.52 47.93
CA SER A 13 -24.16 -19.12 47.66
C SER A 13 -23.08 -18.42 46.79
N PRO A 14 -22.98 -18.75 45.48
CA PRO A 14 -22.11 -18.01 44.57
C PRO A 14 -22.60 -16.57 44.40
N SER A 15 -21.69 -15.61 44.15
CA SER A 15 -21.95 -14.16 43.98
C SER A 15 -23.28 -13.83 43.29
N LYS A 16 -23.96 -12.72 43.67
CA LYS A 16 -25.32 -12.25 43.28
C LYS A 16 -25.83 -12.46 41.83
N LEU A 17 -24.98 -12.81 40.87
CA LEU A 17 -25.28 -13.02 39.44
C LEU A 17 -25.14 -14.47 38.94
N LYS A 18 -24.78 -15.45 39.78
CA LYS A 18 -24.68 -16.88 39.38
C LYS A 18 -25.70 -17.74 40.12
N ARG A 19 -26.36 -18.66 39.39
CA ARG A 19 -27.24 -19.68 40.00
C ARG A 19 -26.39 -20.75 40.71
N PRO A 20 -26.82 -21.29 41.87
CA PRO A 20 -26.12 -22.38 42.55
C PRO A 20 -26.05 -23.64 41.69
N ASP A 21 -24.90 -24.32 41.69
CA ASP A 21 -24.77 -25.65 41.08
C ASP A 21 -25.24 -26.71 42.09
N TYR A 22 -26.51 -27.09 41.98
CA TYR A 22 -27.13 -28.05 42.90
C TYR A 22 -26.50 -29.45 42.83
N ASP A 23 -25.95 -29.88 41.69
CA ASP A 23 -25.26 -31.17 41.60
C ASP A 23 -23.95 -31.13 42.39
N HIS A 24 -23.21 -30.01 42.31
CA HIS A 24 -21.98 -29.83 43.09
C HIS A 24 -22.27 -29.77 44.59
N ILE A 25 -23.32 -29.04 45.01
CA ILE A 25 -23.73 -28.92 46.41
C ILE A 25 -24.16 -30.30 46.96
N ILE A 26 -25.01 -31.03 46.24
CA ILE A 26 -25.51 -32.35 46.67
C ILE A 26 -24.36 -33.36 46.77
N LEU A 27 -23.49 -33.43 45.76
CA LEU A 27 -22.33 -34.33 45.77
C LEU A 27 -21.31 -33.94 46.83
N TRP A 28 -21.13 -32.64 47.13
CA TRP A 28 -20.27 -32.19 48.24
C TRP A 28 -20.81 -32.72 49.57
N MET A 29 -22.11 -32.56 49.83
CA MET A 29 -22.71 -33.03 51.07
C MET A 29 -22.58 -34.55 51.20
N LEU A 30 -22.88 -35.30 50.14
CA LEU A 30 -22.79 -36.76 50.17
C LEU A 30 -21.35 -37.30 50.19
N ASN A 31 -20.36 -36.50 49.80
CA ASN A 31 -18.94 -36.88 49.90
C ASN A 31 -18.37 -36.66 51.31
N ASN A 32 -18.89 -35.68 52.04
CA ASN A 32 -18.36 -35.27 53.36
C ASN A 32 -19.22 -35.77 54.54
N ASN A 33 -20.22 -36.61 54.26
CA ASN A 33 -21.07 -37.27 55.23
C ASN A 33 -21.25 -38.74 54.84
N ASP A 34 -21.41 -39.63 55.82
CA ASP A 34 -21.61 -41.06 55.57
C ASP A 34 -22.88 -41.34 54.75
N TYR A 35 -23.92 -40.56 55.02
CA TYR A 35 -25.15 -40.46 54.24
C TYR A 35 -25.85 -39.13 54.53
N CYS A 36 -26.75 -38.70 53.64
CA CYS A 36 -27.64 -37.56 53.88
C CYS A 36 -29.10 -37.99 53.68
N LYS A 37 -29.97 -37.54 54.59
CA LYS A 37 -31.43 -37.64 54.45
C LYS A 37 -31.94 -36.54 53.54
N TRP A 38 -33.08 -36.77 52.91
CA TRP A 38 -33.72 -35.78 52.05
C TRP A 38 -33.96 -34.42 52.75
N ALA A 39 -34.26 -34.43 54.05
CA ALA A 39 -34.46 -33.21 54.84
C ALA A 39 -33.17 -32.39 55.04
N ASP A 40 -32.01 -33.02 54.98
CA ASP A 40 -30.73 -32.38 55.31
C ASP A 40 -30.33 -31.36 54.24
N PHE A 41 -30.74 -31.57 52.99
CA PHE A 41 -30.52 -30.62 51.89
C PHE A 41 -31.42 -29.36 51.95
N ARG A 42 -32.30 -29.29 52.95
CA ARG A 42 -33.31 -28.22 53.07
C ARG A 42 -33.24 -27.45 54.39
N GLN A 43 -32.17 -27.60 55.15
CA GLN A 43 -31.91 -26.73 56.30
C GLN A 43 -31.50 -25.33 55.83
N GLU A 44 -31.73 -24.30 56.67
CA GLU A 44 -31.54 -22.87 56.34
C GLU A 44 -30.17 -22.55 55.72
N ALA A 45 -29.14 -23.35 55.99
CA ALA A 45 -27.82 -23.15 55.42
C ALA A 45 -27.72 -23.35 53.89
N ILE A 46 -28.66 -24.01 53.21
CA ILE A 46 -28.56 -24.33 51.75
C ILE A 46 -29.89 -24.19 51.01
N GLU A 47 -31.00 -24.51 51.67
CA GLU A 47 -32.38 -24.42 51.19
C GLU A 47 -32.60 -24.73 49.68
N ILE A 48 -32.41 -26.00 49.28
CA ILE A 48 -32.70 -26.41 47.90
C ILE A 48 -34.23 -26.56 47.70
N PRO A 49 -34.85 -25.91 46.69
CA PRO A 49 -36.30 -26.05 46.42
C PRO A 49 -36.70 -27.51 46.14
N THR A 50 -37.89 -27.93 46.61
CA THR A 50 -38.37 -29.33 46.58
C THR A 50 -38.30 -29.98 45.20
N GLY A 51 -38.87 -29.33 44.19
CA GLY A 51 -38.89 -29.84 42.82
C GLY A 51 -37.50 -29.87 42.18
N THR A 52 -36.61 -28.97 42.59
CA THR A 52 -35.22 -28.95 42.15
C THR A 52 -34.44 -30.09 42.80
N LEU A 53 -34.54 -30.26 44.11
CA LEU A 53 -33.86 -31.33 44.84
C LEU A 53 -34.26 -32.71 44.31
N SER A 54 -35.55 -32.98 44.10
CA SER A 54 -36.00 -34.27 43.57
C SER A 54 -35.43 -34.55 42.19
N ARG A 55 -35.52 -33.59 41.26
CA ARG A 55 -35.02 -33.71 39.88
C ARG A 55 -33.51 -33.97 39.83
N HIS A 56 -32.74 -33.28 40.68
CA HIS A 56 -31.29 -33.45 40.72
C HIS A 56 -30.90 -34.78 41.37
N LEU A 57 -31.53 -35.19 42.48
CA LEU A 57 -31.30 -36.51 43.09
C LEU A 57 -31.64 -37.66 42.13
N ASP A 58 -32.76 -37.58 41.40
CA ASP A 58 -33.15 -38.60 40.42
C ASP A 58 -32.18 -38.67 39.24
N THR A 59 -31.63 -37.52 38.83
CA THR A 59 -30.64 -37.44 37.75
C THR A 59 -29.29 -38.00 38.18
N LEU A 60 -28.81 -37.64 39.36
CA LEU A 60 -27.57 -38.18 39.93
C LEU A 60 -27.67 -39.68 40.19
N LYS A 61 -28.85 -40.15 40.61
CA LYS A 61 -29.13 -41.58 40.80
C LYS A 61 -29.15 -42.34 39.47
N ARG A 62 -29.80 -41.82 38.43
CA ARG A 62 -29.80 -42.42 37.08
C ARG A 62 -28.40 -42.51 36.47
N LYS A 63 -27.52 -41.56 36.80
CA LYS A 63 -26.11 -41.56 36.38
C LYS A 63 -25.19 -42.40 37.28
N SER A 64 -25.77 -43.13 38.23
CA SER A 64 -25.03 -43.96 39.20
C SER A 64 -24.02 -43.19 40.05
N PHE A 65 -24.18 -41.86 40.21
CA PHE A 65 -23.30 -41.03 41.04
C PHE A 65 -23.71 -41.06 42.51
N ILE A 66 -24.98 -41.34 42.79
CA ILE A 66 -25.49 -41.51 44.15
C ILE A 66 -26.39 -42.74 44.18
N GLU A 67 -26.48 -43.38 45.33
CA GLU A 67 -27.38 -44.49 45.57
C GLU A 67 -28.32 -44.19 46.73
N ASN A 68 -29.50 -44.80 46.69
CA ASN A 68 -30.47 -44.75 47.77
C ASN A 68 -30.53 -46.14 48.38
N PHE A 69 -29.87 -46.31 49.53
CA PHE A 69 -29.74 -47.59 50.20
C PHE A 69 -30.90 -47.86 51.18
N THR A 70 -31.57 -46.82 51.66
CA THR A 70 -32.83 -46.91 52.41
C THR A 70 -33.71 -45.70 52.10
N ARG A 71 -35.04 -45.85 52.13
CA ARG A 71 -35.99 -44.81 51.70
C ARG A 71 -35.65 -43.44 52.32
N GLY A 72 -35.39 -42.45 51.46
CA GLY A 72 -35.05 -41.08 51.85
C GLY A 72 -33.60 -40.84 52.31
N HIS A 73 -32.73 -41.85 52.26
CA HIS A 73 -31.31 -41.77 52.63
C HIS A 73 -30.43 -42.02 51.41
N TYR A 74 -29.49 -41.10 51.17
CA TYR A 74 -28.65 -41.08 49.99
C TYR A 74 -27.19 -41.19 50.39
N ARG A 75 -26.40 -41.90 49.56
CA ARG A 75 -24.94 -42.02 49.71
C ARG A 75 -24.26 -41.83 48.35
N ILE A 76 -23.05 -41.27 48.36
CA ILE A 76 -22.26 -41.12 47.15
C ILE A 76 -21.62 -42.46 46.73
N THR A 77 -21.62 -42.75 45.43
CA THR A 77 -20.91 -43.91 44.88
C THR A 77 -19.45 -43.56 44.55
N SER A 78 -18.63 -44.55 44.19
CA SER A 78 -17.26 -44.32 43.70
C SER A 78 -17.21 -43.41 42.47
N GLU A 79 -18.13 -43.60 41.51
CA GLU A 79 -18.28 -42.72 40.33
C GLU A 79 -18.77 -41.33 40.72
N GLY A 80 -19.65 -41.22 41.73
CA GLY A 80 -20.04 -39.94 42.30
C GLY A 80 -18.88 -39.18 42.93
N LYS A 81 -17.96 -39.88 43.62
CA LYS A 81 -16.74 -39.27 44.18
C LYS A 81 -15.84 -38.73 43.08
N LYS A 82 -15.64 -39.49 41.99
CA LYS A 82 -14.91 -38.98 40.82
C LYS A 82 -15.58 -37.73 40.26
N LYS A 83 -16.91 -37.74 40.11
CA LYS A 83 -17.65 -36.58 39.62
C LYS A 83 -17.56 -35.37 40.55
N PHE A 84 -17.60 -35.60 41.85
CA PHE A 84 -17.39 -34.58 42.86
C PHE A 84 -15.98 -33.98 42.77
N HIS A 85 -14.94 -34.80 42.60
CA HIS A 85 -13.57 -34.33 42.41
C HIS A 85 -13.41 -33.56 41.10
N GLU A 86 -14.09 -33.95 40.01
CA GLU A 86 -14.16 -33.17 38.77
C GLU A 86 -14.79 -31.79 38.99
N LEU A 87 -15.97 -31.75 39.63
CA LEU A 87 -16.67 -30.48 39.90
C LEU A 87 -15.90 -29.59 40.89
N SER A 88 -15.18 -30.20 41.83
CA SER A 88 -14.37 -29.48 42.81
C SER A 88 -13.02 -29.02 42.24
N SER A 89 -12.44 -29.77 41.30
CA SER A 89 -11.24 -29.37 40.55
C SER A 89 -11.53 -28.41 39.39
N ALA A 90 -12.80 -28.28 38.99
CA ALA A 90 -13.24 -27.27 38.03
C ALA A 90 -13.16 -25.82 38.57
N LYS A 91 -12.89 -25.61 39.87
CA LYS A 91 -12.52 -24.28 40.39
C LYS A 91 -11.01 -24.00 40.19
N LYS A 92 -10.73 -23.37 39.04
CA LYS A 92 -9.55 -22.56 38.66
C LYS A 92 -8.17 -23.26 38.67
N LYS A 93 -7.85 -23.95 37.57
CA LYS A 93 -6.59 -23.59 36.87
C LYS A 93 -6.85 -22.26 36.16
N THR A 94 -6.76 -21.14 36.88
CA THR A 94 -6.59 -19.85 36.20
C THR A 94 -5.26 -19.95 35.50
N ARG A 95 -5.31 -20.00 34.18
CA ARG A 95 -4.15 -19.79 33.34
C ARG A 95 -3.52 -18.47 33.78
N ASN A 96 -2.29 -18.51 34.28
CA ASN A 96 -1.60 -17.31 34.74
C ASN A 96 -1.19 -16.54 33.50
N LEU A 97 -2.07 -15.65 33.05
CA LEU A 97 -1.85 -14.83 31.87
C LEU A 97 -1.03 -13.63 32.29
N ASN A 98 0.03 -13.36 31.55
CA ASN A 98 0.67 -12.06 31.60
C ASN A 98 -0.33 -11.06 30.99
N TYR A 99 -0.44 -9.84 31.51
CA TYR A 99 -1.35 -8.80 31.00
C TYR A 99 -0.58 -7.53 30.64
N PRO A 100 -1.07 -6.71 29.67
CA PRO A 100 -0.37 -5.51 29.26
C PRO A 100 -0.13 -4.56 30.43
N PRO A 101 1.04 -3.91 30.50
CA PRO A 101 1.31 -2.90 31.51
C PRO A 101 0.34 -1.72 31.39
N LYS A 102 0.15 -1.00 32.51
CA LYS A 102 -0.79 0.13 32.60
C LYS A 102 -0.55 1.22 31.54
N ILE A 103 0.68 1.37 31.03
CA ILE A 103 1.02 2.35 30.00
C ILE A 103 0.34 2.02 28.66
N ILE A 104 0.23 0.73 28.32
CA ILE A 104 -0.49 0.25 27.13
C ILE A 104 -2.00 0.36 27.33
N LEU A 105 -2.49 0.06 28.55
CA LEU A 105 -3.92 0.14 28.87
C LEU A 105 -4.47 1.58 28.94
N LYS A 106 -3.62 2.60 29.15
CA LYS A 106 -4.02 4.01 29.30
C LYS A 106 -3.99 4.84 28.01
N SER A 107 -3.36 4.35 26.93
CA SER A 107 -3.14 5.11 25.69
C SER A 107 -4.35 5.13 24.74
N GLY A 108 -5.56 5.29 25.27
CA GLY A 108 -6.80 5.15 24.51
C GLY A 108 -7.26 3.68 24.36
N ARG A 109 -8.47 3.49 23.81
CA ARG A 109 -9.10 2.16 23.61
C ARG A 109 -8.49 1.42 22.40
N GLU A 110 -7.16 1.32 22.36
CA GLU A 110 -6.39 0.65 21.32
C GLU A 110 -6.39 -0.87 21.52
N TYR A 111 -7.58 -1.47 21.37
CA TYR A 111 -7.81 -2.90 21.65
C TYR A 111 -6.93 -3.84 20.83
N ALA A 112 -6.48 -3.43 19.64
CA ALA A 112 -5.54 -4.19 18.82
C ALA A 112 -4.19 -4.39 19.54
N HIS A 113 -3.64 -3.34 20.17
CA HIS A 113 -2.38 -3.42 20.92
C HIS A 113 -2.53 -4.30 22.16
N TRP A 114 -3.69 -4.25 22.82
CA TRP A 114 -3.97 -5.09 23.99
C TRP A 114 -4.01 -6.56 23.59
N ILE A 115 -4.68 -6.87 22.48
CA ILE A 115 -4.78 -8.24 21.96
C ILE A 115 -3.41 -8.73 21.49
N LEU A 116 -2.65 -7.91 20.76
CA LEU A 116 -1.35 -8.29 20.23
C LEU A 116 -0.35 -8.55 21.35
N TRP A 117 -0.31 -7.68 22.37
CA TRP A 117 0.49 -7.90 23.57
C TRP A 117 0.09 -9.20 24.27
N MET A 118 -1.21 -9.46 24.42
CA MET A 118 -1.71 -10.65 25.12
C MET A 118 -1.30 -11.93 24.40
N VAL A 119 -1.47 -11.98 23.09
CA VAL A 119 -1.16 -13.16 22.27
C VAL A 119 0.36 -13.36 22.12
N TYR A 120 1.16 -12.30 22.17
CA TYR A 120 2.63 -12.38 22.18
C TYR A 120 3.16 -12.96 23.50
N ASN A 121 2.72 -12.39 24.63
CA ASN A 121 3.27 -12.69 25.96
C ASN A 121 2.66 -13.94 26.60
N ASN A 122 1.64 -14.52 25.98
CA ASN A 122 1.02 -15.76 26.40
C ASN A 122 0.95 -16.66 25.18
N ASN A 123 1.68 -17.80 25.20
CA ASN A 123 1.81 -18.79 24.10
C ASN A 123 0.58 -18.99 23.18
N TYR A 124 -0.62 -18.79 23.71
CA TYR A 124 -1.85 -18.59 22.95
C TYR A 124 -2.84 -17.71 23.75
N CYS A 125 -3.99 -17.30 23.22
CA CYS A 125 -5.08 -16.72 24.03
C CYS A 125 -6.41 -17.35 23.63
N LYS A 126 -7.33 -17.51 24.58
CA LYS A 126 -8.72 -17.86 24.29
C LYS A 126 -9.56 -16.59 24.26
N ARG A 127 -10.71 -16.66 23.61
CA ARG A 127 -11.63 -15.50 23.54
C ARG A 127 -12.07 -15.01 24.93
N SER A 128 -12.22 -15.91 25.90
CA SER A 128 -12.51 -15.59 27.31
C SER A 128 -11.44 -14.70 27.96
N ASP A 129 -10.18 -14.81 27.52
CA ASP A 129 -9.01 -14.20 28.16
C ASP A 129 -8.99 -12.66 27.97
N PHE A 130 -9.86 -12.11 27.11
CA PHE A 130 -9.95 -10.68 26.81
C PHE A 130 -11.19 -9.99 27.40
N LEU A 131 -12.13 -10.77 27.95
CA LEU A 131 -13.47 -10.28 28.33
C LEU A 131 -13.60 -9.94 29.82
N GLU A 132 -12.68 -10.44 30.63
CA GLU A 132 -12.64 -10.25 32.09
C GLU A 132 -11.57 -9.23 32.49
N ASP A 133 -11.65 -8.71 33.71
CA ASP A 133 -10.60 -7.85 34.28
C ASP A 133 -9.24 -8.59 34.30
N PRO A 134 -8.12 -7.91 33.97
CA PRO A 134 -7.96 -6.46 33.82
C PRO A 134 -8.15 -5.89 32.40
N LEU A 135 -8.50 -6.71 31.39
CA LEU A 135 -8.44 -6.32 29.98
C LEU A 135 -9.82 -5.98 29.36
N SER A 136 -10.92 -6.16 30.10
CA SER A 136 -12.34 -6.05 29.72
C SER A 136 -12.63 -5.35 28.37
N ILE A 137 -12.48 -6.10 27.27
CA ILE A 137 -12.86 -5.67 25.92
C ILE A 137 -14.32 -6.08 25.69
N ASN A 138 -15.16 -5.19 25.19
CA ASN A 138 -16.53 -5.57 24.84
C ASN A 138 -16.53 -6.55 23.64
N GLN A 139 -17.56 -7.39 23.54
CA GLN A 139 -17.63 -8.47 22.54
C GLN A 139 -17.51 -7.97 21.09
N SER A 140 -18.13 -6.84 20.77
CA SER A 140 -18.14 -6.28 19.41
C SER A 140 -16.77 -5.76 19.01
N SER A 141 -16.11 -5.00 19.89
CA SER A 141 -14.74 -4.51 19.71
C SER A 141 -13.74 -5.65 19.68
N LEU A 142 -13.91 -6.68 20.51
CA LEU A 142 -13.05 -7.86 20.51
C LEU A 142 -13.17 -8.63 19.18
N SER A 143 -14.38 -8.85 18.68
CA SER A 143 -14.59 -9.48 17.36
C SER A 143 -13.93 -8.67 16.25
N LYS A 144 -14.19 -7.37 16.19
CA LYS A 144 -13.64 -6.48 15.15
C LYS A 144 -12.11 -6.52 15.13
N ASN A 145 -11.47 -6.38 16.29
CA ASN A 145 -10.01 -6.33 16.37
C ASN A 145 -9.35 -7.70 16.17
N LEU A 146 -9.96 -8.81 16.63
CA LEU A 146 -9.46 -10.15 16.33
C LEU A 146 -9.54 -10.46 14.84
N SER A 147 -10.65 -10.11 14.18
CA SER A 147 -10.79 -10.28 12.72
C SER A 147 -9.74 -9.45 11.98
N LEU A 148 -9.55 -8.18 12.37
CA LEU A 148 -8.55 -7.29 11.77
C LEU A 148 -7.12 -7.83 11.92
N LEU A 149 -6.75 -8.31 13.12
CA LEU A 149 -5.42 -8.86 13.36
C LEU A 149 -5.18 -10.20 12.64
N ILE A 150 -6.25 -10.98 12.39
CA ILE A 150 -6.19 -12.19 11.57
C ILE A 150 -6.03 -11.85 10.09
N GLU A 151 -6.82 -10.90 9.60
CA GLU A 151 -6.78 -10.41 8.22
C GLU A 151 -5.42 -9.81 7.86
N ARG A 152 -4.85 -9.02 8.77
CA ARG A 152 -3.47 -8.49 8.66
C ARG A 152 -2.38 -9.55 8.84
N GLY A 153 -2.77 -10.80 9.12
CA GLY A 153 -1.85 -11.92 9.30
C GLY A 153 -0.99 -11.84 10.55
N PHE A 154 -1.31 -10.99 11.53
CA PHE A 154 -0.54 -10.82 12.77
C PHE A 154 -0.84 -11.88 13.83
N ILE A 155 -2.05 -12.41 13.81
CA ILE A 155 -2.43 -13.57 14.64
C ILE A 155 -3.15 -14.61 13.79
N LYS A 156 -3.09 -15.87 14.21
CA LYS A 156 -3.84 -16.97 13.60
C LYS A 156 -4.72 -17.65 14.65
N LYS A 157 -5.82 -18.26 14.20
CA LYS A 157 -6.75 -19.01 15.07
C LYS A 157 -6.62 -20.51 14.81
N GLU A 158 -6.21 -21.26 15.82
CA GLU A 158 -6.03 -22.73 15.79
C GLU A 158 -6.74 -23.34 16.99
N ASP A 159 -7.66 -24.30 16.78
CA ASP A 159 -8.40 -25.00 17.85
C ASP A 159 -9.07 -24.09 18.90
N GLY A 160 -9.64 -22.98 18.44
CA GLY A 160 -10.28 -21.99 19.33
C GLY A 160 -9.30 -21.14 20.14
N LYS A 161 -8.01 -21.20 19.82
CA LYS A 161 -6.93 -20.40 20.41
C LYS A 161 -6.37 -19.42 19.38
N TYR A 162 -5.97 -18.25 19.84
CA TYR A 162 -5.29 -17.23 19.05
C TYR A 162 -3.79 -17.31 19.35
N VAL A 163 -2.96 -17.38 18.31
CA VAL A 163 -1.49 -17.51 18.41
C VAL A 163 -0.86 -16.44 17.52
N ILE A 164 0.26 -15.86 17.96
CA ILE A 164 0.93 -14.82 17.19
C ILE A 164 1.71 -15.42 16.03
N THR A 165 1.69 -14.74 14.89
CA THR A 165 2.51 -15.08 13.72
C THR A 165 3.84 -14.33 13.77
N LEU A 166 4.76 -14.63 12.84
CA LEU A 166 6.03 -13.90 12.74
C LEU A 166 5.81 -12.42 12.41
N ALA A 167 4.88 -12.10 11.49
CA ALA A 167 4.47 -10.74 11.17
C ALA A 167 3.88 -10.01 12.40
N GLY A 168 3.11 -10.73 13.23
CA GLY A 168 2.60 -10.18 14.49
C GLY A 168 3.69 -9.87 15.50
N LYS A 169 4.79 -10.64 15.53
CA LYS A 169 5.95 -10.32 16.39
C LYS A 169 6.65 -9.04 15.93
N SER A 170 6.83 -8.86 14.63
CA SER A 170 7.39 -7.63 14.06
C SER A 170 6.51 -6.40 14.36
N GLU A 171 5.20 -6.53 14.24
CA GLU A 171 4.26 -5.47 14.58
C GLU A 171 4.21 -5.21 16.09
N TYR A 172 4.34 -6.25 16.91
CA TYR A 172 4.45 -6.12 18.35
C TYR A 172 5.70 -5.32 18.75
N SER A 173 6.87 -5.60 18.17
CA SER A 173 8.09 -4.81 18.41
C SER A 173 7.90 -3.34 18.02
N ARG A 174 7.28 -3.06 16.87
CA ARG A 174 6.95 -1.70 16.42
C ARG A 174 5.99 -1.01 17.38
N MET A 175 4.96 -1.72 17.83
CA MET A 175 4.01 -1.24 18.83
C MET A 175 4.75 -0.82 20.11
N LEU A 176 5.67 -1.65 20.63
CA LEU A 176 6.39 -1.35 21.87
C LEU A 176 7.21 -0.04 21.80
N GLN A 177 7.75 0.32 20.63
CA GLN A 177 8.47 1.59 20.43
C GLN A 177 7.58 2.82 20.71
N ASN A 178 6.26 2.69 20.56
CA ASN A 178 5.30 3.76 20.81
C ASN A 178 4.97 3.96 22.31
N TYR A 179 5.43 3.06 23.20
CA TYR A 179 4.99 2.99 24.59
C TYR A 179 6.06 3.30 25.65
N ASP A 180 7.24 3.77 25.26
CA ASP A 180 8.35 4.15 26.16
C ASP A 180 8.61 3.10 27.27
N LEU A 181 8.62 1.82 26.87
CA LEU A 181 8.84 0.67 27.76
C LEU A 181 10.34 0.45 27.99
N ASP A 182 10.69 -0.15 29.13
CA ASP A 182 12.09 -0.33 29.57
C ASP A 182 12.94 -0.97 28.45
N ARG A 183 13.94 -0.21 28.01
CA ARG A 183 14.87 -0.50 26.91
C ARG A 183 15.41 -1.92 26.98
N GLN A 184 15.61 -2.45 28.18
CA GLN A 184 16.19 -3.76 28.40
C GLN A 184 15.30 -4.91 27.89
N THR A 185 13.98 -4.85 28.06
CA THR A 185 13.08 -5.90 27.58
C THR A 185 12.97 -5.92 26.05
N ILE A 186 12.94 -4.74 25.42
CA ILE A 186 12.97 -4.62 23.95
C ILE A 186 14.28 -5.19 23.39
N LEU A 187 15.42 -4.89 24.03
CA LEU A 187 16.73 -5.40 23.63
C LEU A 187 16.85 -6.93 23.82
N GLU A 188 16.28 -7.50 24.87
CA GLU A 188 16.29 -8.96 25.12
C GLU A 188 15.45 -9.72 24.09
N GLU A 189 14.30 -9.19 23.67
CA GLU A 189 13.45 -9.81 22.66
C GLU A 189 14.01 -9.68 21.24
N GLU A 190 14.51 -8.50 20.85
CA GLU A 190 15.21 -8.32 19.58
C GLU A 190 16.49 -9.17 19.55
N GLY A 191 17.19 -9.32 20.68
CA GLY A 191 18.35 -10.21 20.82
C GLY A 191 18.02 -11.67 20.48
N LYS A 192 16.91 -12.21 21.01
CA LYS A 192 16.47 -13.58 20.69
C LYS A 192 16.08 -13.74 19.22
N ARG A 193 15.41 -12.75 18.63
CA ARG A 193 15.05 -12.75 17.20
C ARG A 193 16.29 -12.77 16.32
N ILE A 194 17.27 -11.91 16.62
CA ILE A 194 18.55 -11.85 15.92
C ILE A 194 19.27 -13.19 16.03
N GLU A 195 19.28 -13.82 17.21
CA GLU A 195 19.92 -15.13 17.41
C GLU A 195 19.27 -16.24 16.55
N GLU A 196 17.94 -16.29 16.48
CA GLU A 196 17.21 -17.26 15.67
C GLU A 196 17.49 -17.10 14.17
N ILE A 197 17.44 -15.86 13.67
CA ILE A 197 17.76 -15.53 12.28
C ILE A 197 19.21 -15.91 11.97
N THR A 198 20.15 -15.50 12.83
CA THR A 198 21.58 -15.78 12.67
C THR A 198 21.86 -17.28 12.55
N LYS A 199 21.21 -18.13 13.36
CA LYS A 199 21.35 -19.60 13.26
C LYS A 199 20.89 -20.16 11.92
N LYS A 200 19.79 -19.65 11.36
CA LYS A 200 19.32 -20.07 10.02
C LYS A 200 20.28 -19.58 8.93
N THR A 201 20.75 -18.34 9.05
CA THR A 201 21.62 -17.71 8.05
C THR A 201 23.01 -18.36 7.99
N ILE A 202 23.59 -18.78 9.13
CA ILE A 202 24.88 -19.49 9.14
C ILE A 202 24.83 -20.75 8.26
N LYS A 203 23.77 -21.57 8.40
CA LYS A 203 23.59 -22.77 7.56
C LYS A 203 23.48 -22.43 6.07
N PHE A 204 22.87 -21.29 5.75
CA PHE A 204 22.78 -20.80 4.37
C PHE A 204 24.15 -20.37 3.84
N PHE A 205 24.93 -19.61 4.62
CA PHE A 205 26.29 -19.20 4.27
C PHE A 205 27.23 -20.39 4.07
N GLU A 206 27.20 -21.37 4.97
CA GLU A 206 28.00 -22.61 4.84
C GLU A 206 27.64 -23.39 3.57
N ARG A 207 26.33 -23.56 3.28
CA ARG A 207 25.86 -24.29 2.11
C ARG A 207 26.30 -23.66 0.79
N PHE A 208 26.32 -22.32 0.73
CA PHE A 208 26.67 -21.57 -0.47
C PHE A 208 28.09 -20.99 -0.45
N ARG A 209 28.91 -21.36 0.55
CA ARG A 209 30.30 -20.91 0.73
C ARG A 209 30.47 -19.39 0.68
N ILE A 210 29.59 -18.68 1.36
CA ILE A 210 29.63 -17.22 1.45
C ILE A 210 30.55 -16.86 2.62
N GLU A 211 31.82 -16.56 2.33
CA GLU A 211 32.86 -16.34 3.35
C GLU A 211 33.15 -14.84 3.60
N GLU A 212 32.82 -13.96 2.66
CA GLU A 212 33.09 -12.53 2.79
C GLU A 212 32.23 -11.87 3.86
N LYS A 213 32.90 -11.35 4.90
CA LYS A 213 32.24 -10.75 6.07
C LYS A 213 31.35 -9.57 5.73
N ASP A 214 31.73 -8.75 4.74
CA ASP A 214 30.94 -7.58 4.35
C ASP A 214 29.64 -7.98 3.63
N ILE A 215 29.70 -9.03 2.80
CA ILE A 215 28.50 -9.60 2.15
C ILE A 215 27.59 -10.23 3.21
N GLN A 216 28.16 -10.99 4.15
CA GLN A 216 27.41 -11.57 5.26
C GLN A 216 26.72 -10.50 6.11
N PHE A 217 27.43 -9.41 6.44
CA PHE A 217 26.89 -8.29 7.20
C PHE A 217 25.75 -7.60 6.46
N ARG A 218 25.92 -7.27 5.17
CA ARG A 218 24.86 -6.68 4.34
C ARG A 218 23.64 -7.58 4.25
N PHE A 219 23.86 -8.89 4.05
CA PHE A 219 22.79 -9.88 4.04
C PHE A 219 22.02 -9.89 5.36
N LEU A 220 22.72 -9.91 6.49
CA LEU A 220 22.11 -9.92 7.82
C LEU A 220 21.33 -8.62 8.10
N ASN A 221 21.85 -7.48 7.64
CA ASN A 221 21.13 -6.23 7.73
C ASN A 221 19.85 -6.23 6.86
N ASN A 222 19.91 -6.83 5.67
CA ASN A 222 18.76 -6.97 4.78
C ASN A 222 17.68 -7.88 5.36
N ILE A 223 18.04 -9.06 5.86
CA ILE A 223 17.07 -10.04 6.40
C ILE A 223 16.37 -9.54 7.68
N LEU A 224 17.03 -8.67 8.47
CA LEU A 224 16.41 -8.06 9.65
C LEU A 224 15.37 -6.99 9.27
N LYS A 225 15.54 -6.32 8.12
CA LYS A 225 14.65 -5.26 7.63
C LYS A 225 13.56 -5.77 6.68
N LEU A 226 13.81 -6.88 5.98
CA LEU A 226 12.94 -7.43 4.95
C LEU A 226 12.36 -8.77 5.41
N ASP A 227 11.08 -8.78 5.78
CA ASP A 227 10.39 -9.95 6.32
C ASP A 227 9.93 -10.90 5.21
N TYR A 228 10.33 -12.17 5.28
CA TYR A 228 9.93 -13.23 4.36
C TYR A 228 8.40 -13.42 4.29
N GLU A 229 7.67 -13.19 5.38
CA GLU A 229 6.20 -13.42 5.40
C GLU A 229 5.46 -12.58 4.35
N LYS A 230 6.01 -11.43 3.95
CA LYS A 230 5.42 -10.59 2.89
C LYS A 230 5.51 -11.22 1.50
N VAL A 231 6.53 -12.04 1.24
CA VAL A 231 6.76 -12.66 -0.07
C VAL A 231 6.40 -14.14 -0.08
N LYS A 232 6.12 -14.74 1.07
CA LYS A 232 5.73 -16.14 1.25
C LYS A 232 4.55 -16.62 0.38
N PRO A 233 3.52 -15.82 0.06
CA PRO A 233 2.46 -16.26 -0.85
C PRO A 233 2.98 -16.57 -2.26
N LEU A 234 4.09 -15.93 -2.65
CA LEU A 234 4.64 -15.97 -4.00
C LEU A 234 5.95 -16.79 -4.08
N LEU A 235 6.77 -16.74 -3.03
CA LEU A 235 7.93 -17.61 -2.81
C LEU A 235 7.52 -18.70 -1.83
N LYS A 236 7.29 -19.92 -2.34
CA LYS A 236 6.85 -21.07 -1.52
C LYS A 236 7.85 -21.47 -0.44
N ASP A 237 9.13 -21.12 -0.64
CA ASP A 237 10.26 -21.47 0.23
C ASP A 237 11.08 -20.22 0.62
N GLU A 238 11.69 -20.25 1.81
CA GLU A 238 12.53 -19.17 2.37
C GLU A 238 13.89 -19.06 1.64
N GLU A 239 14.35 -20.15 0.99
CA GLU A 239 15.65 -20.18 0.31
C GLU A 239 15.75 -19.24 -0.91
N PRO A 240 14.79 -19.21 -1.86
CA PRO A 240 14.74 -18.19 -2.92
C PRO A 240 14.82 -16.75 -2.39
N PHE A 241 14.14 -16.46 -1.28
CA PHE A 241 14.17 -15.15 -0.65
C PHE A 241 15.59 -14.80 -0.16
N HIS A 242 16.26 -15.73 0.53
CA HIS A 242 17.66 -15.54 0.90
C HIS A 242 18.56 -15.32 -0.32
N LYS A 243 18.35 -16.04 -1.42
CA LYS A 243 19.13 -15.83 -2.67
C LYS A 243 18.93 -14.42 -3.24
N ILE A 244 17.71 -13.89 -3.21
CA ILE A 244 17.44 -12.51 -3.65
C ILE A 244 18.18 -11.50 -2.74
N LEU A 245 18.12 -11.69 -1.42
CA LEU A 245 18.86 -10.82 -0.49
C LEU A 245 20.38 -10.92 -0.66
N LEU A 246 20.88 -12.12 -0.99
CA LEU A 246 22.29 -12.34 -1.31
C LEU A 246 22.71 -11.59 -2.57
N PHE A 247 21.89 -11.61 -3.62
CA PHE A 247 22.16 -10.84 -4.85
C PHE A 247 22.31 -9.35 -4.55
N LEU A 248 21.39 -8.75 -3.78
CA LEU A 248 21.51 -7.34 -3.33
C LEU A 248 22.75 -7.09 -2.46
N SER A 249 23.21 -8.09 -1.72
CA SER A 249 24.36 -7.98 -0.83
C SER A 249 25.71 -8.09 -1.56
N ILE A 250 25.75 -8.85 -2.67
CA ILE A 250 26.91 -8.98 -3.56
C ILE A 250 27.00 -7.75 -4.46
N ASN A 251 25.91 -7.37 -5.11
CA ASN A 251 25.87 -6.24 -6.04
C ASN A 251 25.70 -4.91 -5.31
N HIS A 252 26.62 -4.62 -4.39
CA HIS A 252 26.67 -3.38 -3.62
C HIS A 252 27.86 -2.53 -4.08
N PRO A 253 27.77 -1.17 -4.12
CA PRO A 253 28.86 -0.32 -4.60
C PRO A 253 30.22 -0.56 -3.90
N ASP A 254 30.21 -0.89 -2.60
CA ASP A 254 31.42 -1.25 -1.82
C ASP A 254 32.15 -2.51 -2.33
N GLN A 255 31.55 -3.26 -3.24
CA GLN A 255 32.16 -4.47 -3.82
C GLN A 255 32.83 -4.20 -5.16
N TYR A 256 32.66 -3.01 -5.74
CA TYR A 256 33.26 -2.68 -7.03
C TYR A 256 34.78 -2.96 -7.04
N PRO A 257 35.32 -3.61 -8.09
CA PRO A 257 34.65 -3.96 -9.36
C PRO A 257 33.91 -5.30 -9.35
N SER A 258 33.89 -6.03 -8.22
CA SER A 258 33.18 -7.30 -8.12
C SER A 258 31.67 -7.10 -8.29
N PHE A 259 31.10 -7.80 -9.26
CA PHE A 259 29.69 -7.79 -9.60
C PHE A 259 29.30 -9.19 -10.09
N ILE A 260 28.01 -9.52 -9.98
CA ILE A 260 27.44 -10.72 -10.58
C ILE A 260 26.16 -10.37 -11.34
N SER A 261 26.13 -10.71 -12.63
CA SER A 261 24.94 -10.53 -13.45
C SER A 261 23.78 -11.38 -12.93
N SER A 262 22.54 -10.98 -13.17
CA SER A 262 21.39 -11.80 -12.78
C SER A 262 21.37 -13.15 -13.52
N GLU A 263 21.95 -13.20 -14.72
CA GLU A 263 22.16 -14.41 -15.51
C GLU A 263 23.12 -15.38 -14.81
N ASP A 264 24.29 -14.91 -14.41
CA ASP A 264 25.32 -15.75 -13.78
C ASP A 264 24.94 -16.14 -12.35
N PHE A 265 24.33 -15.21 -11.60
CA PHE A 265 23.79 -15.51 -10.27
C PHE A 265 22.73 -16.61 -10.34
N SER A 266 21.83 -16.54 -11.33
CA SER A 266 20.78 -17.54 -11.54
C SER A 266 21.37 -18.93 -11.78
N LYS A 267 22.45 -19.03 -12.56
CA LYS A 267 23.16 -20.29 -12.83
C LYS A 267 23.87 -20.83 -11.58
N ILE A 268 24.60 -19.99 -10.85
CA ILE A 268 25.39 -20.39 -9.68
C ILE A 268 24.48 -20.83 -8.53
N TYR A 269 23.46 -20.02 -8.21
CA TYR A 269 22.60 -20.24 -7.05
C TYR A 269 21.31 -21.01 -7.37
N LYS A 270 21.14 -21.43 -8.63
CA LYS A 270 19.98 -22.22 -9.10
C LYS A 270 18.66 -21.55 -8.73
N ILE A 271 18.53 -20.26 -9.03
CA ILE A 271 17.28 -19.50 -8.95
C ILE A 271 16.87 -19.13 -10.38
N LYS A 272 15.55 -19.11 -10.67
CA LYS A 272 15.08 -18.68 -11.99
C LYS A 272 15.37 -17.18 -12.13
N LYS A 273 16.01 -16.78 -13.23
CA LYS A 273 16.31 -15.38 -13.52
C LYS A 273 15.09 -14.48 -13.49
N THR A 274 13.98 -14.90 -14.10
CA THR A 274 12.72 -14.15 -14.07
C THR A 274 12.18 -13.93 -12.66
N THR A 275 12.38 -14.91 -11.76
CA THR A 275 12.03 -14.76 -10.35
C THR A 275 12.98 -13.78 -9.67
N LEU A 276 14.28 -13.91 -9.87
CA LEU A 276 15.28 -13.00 -9.32
C LEU A 276 15.01 -11.55 -9.74
N ASP A 277 14.95 -11.28 -11.05
CA ASP A 277 14.76 -9.95 -11.61
C ASP A 277 13.46 -9.31 -11.09
N TYR A 278 12.35 -10.05 -11.11
CA TYR A 278 11.07 -9.58 -10.58
C TYR A 278 11.17 -9.11 -9.12
N TYR A 279 11.74 -9.92 -8.22
CA TYR A 279 11.82 -9.52 -6.82
C TYR A 279 12.85 -8.42 -6.57
N ILE A 280 13.92 -8.35 -7.35
CA ILE A 280 14.87 -7.25 -7.26
C ILE A 280 14.19 -5.95 -7.64
N ASP A 281 13.41 -5.91 -8.72
CA ASP A 281 12.63 -4.74 -9.11
C ASP A 281 11.59 -4.37 -8.04
N GLU A 282 10.79 -5.34 -7.57
CA GLU A 282 9.75 -5.09 -6.57
C GLU A 282 10.29 -4.67 -5.18
N ILE A 283 11.46 -5.18 -4.77
CA ILE A 283 12.14 -4.76 -3.54
C ILE A 283 12.80 -3.39 -3.74
N SER A 284 13.45 -3.16 -4.89
CA SER A 284 14.17 -1.91 -5.13
C SER A 284 13.25 -0.72 -5.33
N GLU A 285 12.08 -0.91 -5.95
CA GLU A 285 11.04 0.11 -6.12
C GLU A 285 10.21 0.34 -4.84
N GLY A 286 10.41 -0.50 -3.80
CA GLY A 286 9.72 -0.36 -2.52
C GLY A 286 8.25 -0.81 -2.54
N LYS A 287 7.84 -1.62 -3.52
CA LYS A 287 6.47 -2.13 -3.66
C LYS A 287 6.11 -3.18 -2.61
N ILE A 288 7.06 -4.05 -2.27
CA ILE A 288 6.86 -5.11 -1.25
C ILE A 288 7.15 -4.56 0.16
N TYR A 289 8.18 -3.71 0.26
CA TYR A 289 8.68 -3.21 1.52
C TYR A 289 8.79 -1.68 1.47
N PRO A 290 8.47 -0.96 2.57
CA PRO A 290 8.69 0.49 2.66
C PRO A 290 10.15 0.93 2.48
N LEU A 291 11.10 -0.02 2.51
CA LEU A 291 12.52 0.21 2.30
C LEU A 291 12.84 0.13 0.80
N ARG A 292 13.41 1.21 0.25
CA ARG A 292 13.81 1.31 -1.16
C ARG A 292 15.29 0.96 -1.35
N PHE A 293 15.67 0.52 -2.54
CA PHE A 293 17.08 0.45 -2.95
C PHE A 293 17.32 1.39 -4.14
N PHE A 294 18.35 2.21 -4.05
CA PHE A 294 18.84 3.01 -5.17
C PHE A 294 19.68 2.13 -6.09
N LYS A 295 19.53 2.36 -7.40
CA LYS A 295 20.22 1.64 -8.47
C LYS A 295 21.29 2.54 -9.08
N LEU A 296 22.52 2.03 -9.15
CA LEU A 296 23.66 2.67 -9.78
C LEU A 296 24.10 1.81 -10.97
N THR A 297 24.01 2.36 -12.17
CA THR A 297 24.33 1.66 -13.42
C THR A 297 25.73 2.06 -13.90
N HIS A 298 26.64 1.10 -14.03
CA HIS A 298 27.94 1.34 -14.67
C HIS A 298 27.78 1.43 -16.19
N PRO A 299 28.57 2.25 -16.92
CA PRO A 299 28.49 2.33 -18.38
C PRO A 299 28.66 1.00 -19.13
N SER A 300 29.28 -0.01 -18.52
CA SER A 300 29.36 -1.38 -19.07
C SER A 300 28.07 -2.20 -18.90
N GLY A 301 27.07 -1.69 -18.18
CA GLY A 301 25.81 -2.37 -17.87
C GLY A 301 25.77 -3.08 -16.50
N GLU A 302 26.82 -3.00 -15.68
CA GLU A 302 26.83 -3.55 -14.32
C GLU A 302 25.88 -2.75 -13.41
N LEU A 303 25.18 -3.46 -12.52
CA LEU A 303 24.16 -2.87 -11.66
C LEU A 303 24.52 -3.05 -10.18
N TYR A 304 24.60 -1.92 -9.46
CA TYR A 304 24.84 -1.89 -8.03
C TYR A 304 23.64 -1.31 -7.29
N TYR A 305 23.37 -1.83 -6.10
CA TYR A 305 22.22 -1.49 -5.27
C TYR A 305 22.65 -1.07 -3.87
N PHE A 306 22.07 0.01 -3.37
CA PHE A 306 22.29 0.45 -1.98
C PHE A 306 21.00 0.97 -1.35
N GLN A 307 20.83 0.73 -0.05
CA GLN A 307 19.56 1.01 0.66
C GLN A 307 19.31 2.51 0.82
N SER A 308 18.04 2.92 0.71
CA SER A 308 17.56 4.18 1.24
C SER A 308 17.72 4.21 2.76
N ASP A 309 18.17 5.36 3.30
CA ASP A 309 18.51 5.52 4.72
C ASP A 309 19.62 4.53 5.20
N GLY A 310 20.35 3.92 4.26
CA GLY A 310 21.58 3.17 4.51
C GLY A 310 22.79 4.09 4.71
N ARG A 311 23.96 3.51 5.05
CA ARG A 311 25.19 4.29 5.28
C ARG A 311 25.61 5.10 4.05
N LEU A 312 25.68 4.45 2.88
CA LEU A 312 26.08 5.11 1.63
C LEU A 312 25.14 6.26 1.30
N GLU A 313 23.83 6.01 1.28
CA GLU A 313 22.85 7.04 0.98
C GLU A 313 22.85 8.16 2.02
N SER A 314 23.02 7.86 3.31
CA SER A 314 23.05 8.89 4.35
C SER A 314 24.24 9.83 4.20
N ILE A 315 25.42 9.30 3.86
CA ILE A 315 26.61 10.13 3.61
C ILE A 315 26.46 10.90 2.30
N LEU A 316 25.99 10.25 1.23
CA LEU A 316 25.71 10.90 -0.05
C LEU A 316 24.72 12.05 0.11
N ARG A 317 23.61 11.84 0.84
CA ARG A 317 22.63 12.87 1.19
C ARG A 317 23.28 14.08 1.84
N VAL A 318 24.10 13.86 2.87
CA VAL A 318 24.79 14.95 3.58
C VAL A 318 25.74 15.71 2.65
N ILE A 319 26.48 15.01 1.78
CA ILE A 319 27.36 15.66 0.79
C ILE A 319 26.54 16.52 -0.17
N THR A 320 25.46 15.97 -0.72
CA THR A 320 24.56 16.63 -1.68
C THR A 320 23.87 17.85 -1.05
N GLU A 321 23.22 17.68 0.10
CA GLU A 321 22.58 18.76 0.85
C GLU A 321 23.57 19.88 1.16
N ASN A 322 24.77 19.54 1.64
CA ASN A 322 25.79 20.54 1.95
C ASN A 322 26.27 21.30 0.70
N GLN A 323 26.48 20.61 -0.43
CA GLN A 323 26.88 21.30 -1.67
C GLN A 323 25.78 22.23 -2.18
N ILE A 324 24.53 21.74 -2.22
CA ILE A 324 23.38 22.54 -2.67
C ILE A 324 23.19 23.77 -1.77
N ASN A 325 23.24 23.57 -0.45
CA ASN A 325 23.13 24.67 0.51
C ASN A 325 24.28 25.67 0.35
N LYS A 326 25.53 25.19 0.25
CA LYS A 326 26.71 26.03 0.07
C LYS A 326 26.57 26.91 -1.18
N VAL A 327 26.25 26.32 -2.34
CA VAL A 327 26.12 27.08 -3.59
C VAL A 327 24.95 28.07 -3.51
N SER A 328 23.82 27.65 -2.94
CA SER A 328 22.65 28.51 -2.75
C SER A 328 22.93 29.70 -1.84
N TYR A 329 23.67 29.51 -0.74
CA TYR A 329 24.08 30.59 0.16
C TYR A 329 25.08 31.54 -0.50
N LEU A 330 26.11 31.00 -1.17
CA LEU A 330 27.12 31.81 -1.85
C LEU A 330 26.49 32.65 -2.97
N ASN A 331 25.54 32.09 -3.73
CA ASN A 331 24.81 32.85 -4.75
C ASN A 331 23.97 33.99 -4.14
N LYS A 332 23.34 33.78 -2.99
CA LYS A 332 22.64 34.87 -2.27
C LYS A 332 23.60 35.93 -1.71
N LEU A 333 24.79 35.54 -1.27
CA LEU A 333 25.79 36.46 -0.69
C LEU A 333 26.51 37.31 -1.76
N PHE A 334 26.77 36.73 -2.94
CA PHE A 334 27.56 37.35 -4.00
C PHE A 334 26.74 37.85 -5.20
N SER A 335 25.41 37.69 -5.19
CA SER A 335 24.53 38.32 -6.18
C SER A 335 24.55 39.84 -5.98
N LYS A 336 25.37 40.53 -6.78
CA LYS A 336 25.30 41.98 -6.88
C LYS A 336 23.98 42.38 -7.55
N PRO A 337 23.33 43.49 -7.16
CA PRO A 337 22.06 43.93 -7.75
C PRO A 337 22.13 44.29 -9.25
N THR A 338 23.32 44.35 -9.85
CA THR A 338 23.52 45.00 -11.16
C THR A 338 24.35 44.23 -12.17
N ALA A 339 24.69 42.96 -11.95
CA ALA A 339 25.34 42.14 -12.98
C ALA A 339 24.81 40.72 -12.92
N LYS A 340 24.34 40.21 -14.08
CA LYS A 340 23.87 38.84 -14.37
C LYS A 340 23.80 37.92 -13.15
N VAL A 341 22.56 37.56 -12.76
CA VAL A 341 22.26 36.46 -11.84
C VAL A 341 23.30 35.37 -12.03
N LEU A 342 24.09 35.08 -11.00
CA LEU A 342 24.93 33.88 -10.97
C LEU A 342 23.96 32.70 -11.07
N THR A 343 23.75 32.22 -12.29
CA THR A 343 22.93 31.06 -12.58
C THR A 343 23.57 29.87 -11.88
N ILE A 344 22.81 29.21 -11.00
CA ILE A 344 23.24 27.96 -10.37
C ILE A 344 23.60 26.99 -11.50
N ASP A 345 24.89 26.70 -11.66
CA ASP A 345 25.36 25.72 -12.64
C ASP A 345 25.24 24.31 -12.04
N MET A 346 24.13 23.64 -12.36
CA MET A 346 23.89 22.27 -11.92
C MET A 346 24.96 21.29 -12.39
N LYS A 347 25.62 21.55 -13.52
CA LYS A 347 26.71 20.69 -14.01
C LYS A 347 27.92 20.77 -13.07
N SER A 348 28.27 21.98 -12.62
CA SER A 348 29.29 22.18 -11.59
C SER A 348 28.90 21.54 -10.26
N ILE A 349 27.63 21.67 -9.82
CA ILE A 349 27.16 21.05 -8.57
C ILE A 349 27.27 19.52 -8.65
N ILE A 350 26.80 18.91 -9.74
CA ILE A 350 26.87 17.47 -9.95
C ILE A 350 28.33 17.02 -9.96
N ASN A 351 29.22 17.74 -10.65
CA ASN A 351 30.65 17.42 -10.65
C ASN A 351 31.24 17.50 -9.23
N ASP A 352 30.97 18.58 -8.48
CA ASP A 352 31.47 18.74 -7.10
C ASP A 352 30.97 17.63 -6.15
N ILE A 353 29.69 17.27 -6.26
CA ILE A 353 29.11 16.17 -5.47
C ILE A 353 29.77 14.86 -5.88
N THR A 354 29.90 14.60 -7.19
CA THR A 354 30.48 13.35 -7.70
C THR A 354 31.92 13.20 -7.25
N ASP A 355 32.72 14.25 -7.41
CA ASP A 355 34.16 14.21 -7.11
C ASP A 355 34.39 13.98 -5.62
N LYS A 356 33.66 14.69 -4.74
CA LYS A 356 33.71 14.45 -3.29
C LYS A 356 33.20 13.07 -2.88
N SER A 357 32.16 12.58 -3.55
CA SER A 357 31.59 11.27 -3.24
C SER A 357 32.54 10.15 -3.69
N CYS A 358 33.21 10.29 -4.82
CA CYS A 358 34.20 9.33 -5.31
C CYS A 358 35.55 9.41 -4.57
N GLU A 359 35.82 10.51 -3.85
CA GLU A 359 37.03 10.64 -3.02
C GLU A 359 36.93 9.78 -1.74
N PHE A 360 35.73 9.70 -1.14
CA PHE A 360 35.57 9.12 0.21
C PHE A 360 34.50 8.03 0.35
N LEU A 361 33.59 7.88 -0.62
CA LEU A 361 32.37 7.07 -0.47
C LEU A 361 32.22 5.99 -1.54
N PHE A 362 32.45 6.31 -2.80
CA PHE A 362 32.34 5.39 -3.93
C PHE A 362 33.70 5.19 -4.60
N ASN A 363 33.88 4.08 -5.31
CA ASN A 363 35.05 3.92 -6.17
C ASN A 363 35.06 5.02 -7.26
N LYS A 364 36.23 5.56 -7.59
CA LYS A 364 36.42 6.58 -8.63
C LYS A 364 35.87 6.17 -10.00
N ASP A 365 35.86 4.88 -10.32
CA ASP A 365 35.40 4.40 -11.62
C ASP A 365 33.86 4.45 -11.72
N LEU A 366 33.15 4.56 -10.60
CA LEU A 366 31.70 4.78 -10.54
C LEU A 366 31.30 6.26 -10.74
N ASN A 367 32.26 7.16 -11.04
CA ASN A 367 32.00 8.59 -11.21
C ASN A 367 30.96 8.87 -12.30
N ALA A 368 31.07 8.21 -13.47
CA ALA A 368 30.10 8.36 -14.55
C ALA A 368 28.69 7.90 -14.13
N SER A 369 28.60 6.74 -13.47
CA SER A 369 27.33 6.22 -12.93
C SER A 369 26.69 7.19 -11.95
N LEU A 370 27.51 7.79 -11.08
CA LEU A 370 27.03 8.69 -10.06
C LEU A 370 26.55 10.02 -10.67
N ARG A 371 27.23 10.54 -11.71
CA ARG A 371 26.76 11.72 -12.46
C ARG A 371 25.40 11.52 -13.11
N GLU A 372 25.15 10.34 -13.67
CA GLU A 372 23.85 10.00 -14.27
C GLU A 372 22.76 9.81 -13.21
N PHE A 373 23.11 9.26 -12.05
CA PHE A 373 22.19 9.03 -10.93
C PHE A 373 21.77 10.31 -10.19
N LEU A 374 22.68 11.28 -10.05
CA LEU A 374 22.49 12.45 -9.18
C LEU A 374 21.28 13.34 -9.51
N PRO A 375 20.92 13.64 -10.77
CA PRO A 375 19.75 14.46 -11.08
C PRO A 375 18.45 13.93 -10.48
N GLU A 376 18.15 12.65 -10.70
CA GLU A 376 16.94 12.01 -10.16
C GLU A 376 17.00 11.88 -8.63
N TYR A 377 18.20 11.69 -8.08
CA TYR A 377 18.39 11.67 -6.64
C TYR A 377 18.16 13.04 -5.98
N ILE A 378 18.61 14.13 -6.60
CA ILE A 378 18.36 15.51 -6.14
C ILE A 378 16.87 15.80 -6.17
N LYS A 379 16.16 15.40 -7.23
CA LYS A 379 14.70 15.52 -7.32
C LYS A 379 13.99 14.72 -6.21
N TYR A 380 14.45 13.50 -5.93
CA TYR A 380 13.95 12.70 -4.81
C TYR A 380 14.14 13.41 -3.46
N LEU A 381 15.30 14.02 -3.22
CA LEU A 381 15.56 14.78 -1.99
C LEU A 381 14.68 16.03 -1.88
N ALA A 382 14.51 16.77 -2.97
CA ALA A 382 13.64 17.95 -3.02
C ALA A 382 12.20 17.60 -2.59
N TYR A 383 11.62 16.55 -3.19
CA TYR A 383 10.30 16.06 -2.82
C TYR A 383 10.22 15.63 -1.35
N LYS A 384 11.23 14.90 -0.85
CA LYS A 384 11.29 14.46 0.57
C LYS A 384 11.31 15.66 1.53
N ILE A 385 11.92 16.78 1.14
CA ILE A 385 12.02 18.00 1.94
C ILE A 385 10.75 18.84 1.85
N GLU A 386 10.20 19.03 0.65
CA GLU A 386 8.95 19.80 0.42
C GLU A 386 7.74 19.15 1.08
N THR A 387 7.70 17.81 1.14
CA THR A 387 6.60 17.05 1.77
C THR A 387 6.73 16.90 3.29
N LYS A 388 7.80 17.43 3.92
CA LYS A 388 7.90 17.47 5.39
C LYS A 388 6.73 18.29 5.96
N LYS A 389 5.75 17.61 6.58
CA LYS A 389 4.48 18.17 7.09
C LYS A 389 4.59 19.34 8.11
N LYS A 390 5.79 19.71 8.57
CA LYS A 390 6.03 20.74 9.60
C LYS A 390 7.38 21.43 9.36
N LEU A 391 7.41 22.47 8.54
CA LEU A 391 8.52 23.44 8.47
C LEU A 391 8.35 24.46 9.61
N LYS A 392 8.72 24.08 10.84
CA LYS A 392 8.42 24.88 12.04
C LYS A 392 9.44 25.98 12.25
N GLU A 393 10.71 25.70 11.98
CA GLU A 393 11.82 26.60 12.28
C GLU A 393 12.21 27.43 11.06
N THR A 394 12.86 28.58 11.30
CA THR A 394 13.34 29.47 10.22
C THR A 394 14.30 28.75 9.27
N TYR A 395 15.08 27.80 9.81
CA TYR A 395 16.00 26.96 9.02
C TYR A 395 15.23 26.01 8.09
N ASP A 396 14.18 25.34 8.58
CA ASP A 396 13.35 24.44 7.77
C ASP A 396 12.73 25.17 6.57
N LYS A 397 12.23 26.39 6.79
CA LYS A 397 11.63 27.21 5.73
C LYS A 397 12.65 27.62 4.68
N LEU A 398 13.86 27.95 5.11
CA LEU A 398 14.93 28.33 4.22
C LEU A 398 15.45 27.13 3.42
N GLU A 399 15.54 25.96 4.03
CA GLU A 399 15.82 24.69 3.36
C GLU A 399 14.75 24.41 2.29
N GLY A 400 13.46 24.54 2.61
CA GLY A 400 12.37 24.40 1.63
C GLY A 400 12.50 25.32 0.41
N ILE A 401 12.81 26.61 0.61
CA ILE A 401 13.00 27.57 -0.49
C ILE A 401 14.22 27.23 -1.35
N ILE A 402 15.31 26.76 -0.73
CA ILE A 402 16.51 26.35 -1.46
C ILE A 402 16.18 25.18 -2.39
N TRP A 403 15.50 24.16 -1.87
CA TRP A 403 15.18 22.96 -2.64
C TRP A 403 14.13 23.20 -3.72
N GLN A 404 13.15 24.09 -3.48
CA GLN A 404 12.20 24.50 -4.50
C GLN A 404 12.89 25.17 -5.70
N ASN A 405 13.81 26.12 -5.45
CA ASN A 405 14.56 26.78 -6.54
C ASN A 405 15.42 25.78 -7.33
N ILE A 406 16.01 24.78 -6.65
CA ILE A 406 16.80 23.72 -7.30
C ILE A 406 15.92 22.84 -8.20
N THR A 407 14.70 22.52 -7.75
CA THR A 407 13.71 21.81 -8.57
C THR A 407 13.42 22.58 -9.86
N ASP A 408 13.15 23.89 -9.76
CA ASP A 408 12.86 24.74 -10.91
C ASP A 408 14.03 24.77 -11.92
N ILE A 409 15.27 24.82 -11.43
CA ILE A 409 16.47 24.83 -12.27
C ILE A 409 16.66 23.48 -12.98
N VAL A 410 16.52 22.36 -12.26
CA VAL A 410 16.59 21.01 -12.86
C VAL A 410 15.52 20.86 -13.93
N GLN A 411 14.32 21.38 -13.68
CA GLN A 411 13.22 21.34 -14.62
C GLN A 411 13.47 22.22 -15.86
N SER A 412 14.14 23.37 -15.71
CA SER A 412 14.53 24.21 -16.85
C SER A 412 15.60 23.60 -17.76
N GLN A 413 16.57 22.84 -17.22
CA GLN A 413 17.61 22.19 -18.03
C GLN A 413 17.05 21.00 -18.83
N ILE A 414 16.03 20.32 -18.28
CA ILE A 414 15.27 19.33 -19.03
C ILE A 414 14.54 19.99 -20.21
N SER A 415 14.08 21.25 -20.05
CA SER A 415 13.45 22.03 -21.11
C SER A 415 14.40 22.37 -22.27
N GLU A 416 15.66 22.71 -22.01
CA GLU A 416 16.66 23.05 -23.06
C GLU A 416 17.00 21.84 -23.96
N ASN A 417 17.05 20.63 -23.38
CA ASN A 417 17.19 19.39 -24.15
C ASN A 417 15.93 19.07 -25.00
N LEU A 418 14.74 19.48 -24.53
CA LEU A 418 13.50 19.34 -25.28
C LEU A 418 13.43 20.33 -26.46
N GLU A 419 13.98 21.54 -26.33
CA GLU A 419 14.06 22.53 -27.43
C GLU A 419 14.91 22.05 -28.61
N ASN A 420 16.06 21.42 -28.37
CA ASN A 420 16.86 20.84 -29.46
C ASN A 420 16.14 19.70 -30.19
N GLN A 421 15.34 18.91 -29.48
CA GLN A 421 14.53 17.84 -30.08
C GLN A 421 13.34 18.39 -30.89
N TYR A 422 12.81 19.55 -30.50
CA TYR A 422 11.74 20.24 -31.21
C TYR A 422 12.20 20.67 -32.62
N GLU A 423 13.34 21.37 -32.72
CA GLU A 423 13.85 21.89 -33.99
C GLU A 423 14.15 20.78 -35.01
N GLU A 424 14.81 19.70 -34.58
CA GLU A 424 15.13 18.56 -35.45
C GLU A 424 13.87 17.87 -36.03
N GLN A 425 12.82 17.70 -35.21
CA GLN A 425 11.58 17.05 -35.62
C GLN A 425 10.77 17.92 -36.58
N ILE A 426 10.72 19.25 -36.36
CA ILE A 426 10.03 20.18 -37.26
C ILE A 426 10.74 20.28 -38.61
N GLU A 427 12.07 20.38 -38.63
CA GLU A 427 12.83 20.39 -39.90
C GLU A 427 12.65 19.10 -40.71
N GLY A 428 12.56 17.96 -40.04
CA GLY A 428 12.34 16.67 -40.68
C GLY A 428 10.98 16.60 -41.38
N ILE A 429 9.90 16.96 -40.67
CA ILE A 429 8.54 16.89 -41.22
C ILE A 429 8.31 17.95 -42.32
N ASP A 430 8.92 19.13 -42.21
CA ASP A 430 8.80 20.17 -43.24
C ASP A 430 9.39 19.75 -44.58
N LYS A 431 10.55 19.09 -44.58
CA LYS A 431 11.13 18.51 -45.81
C LYS A 431 10.21 17.46 -46.43
N GLU A 432 9.52 16.66 -45.62
CA GLU A 432 8.58 15.66 -46.15
C GLU A 432 7.33 16.32 -46.76
N ILE A 433 6.81 17.39 -46.15
CA ILE A 433 5.69 18.18 -46.68
C ILE A 433 6.09 18.85 -48.00
N GLU A 434 7.30 19.41 -48.10
CA GLU A 434 7.82 19.97 -49.36
C GLU A 434 7.87 18.94 -50.49
N LEU A 435 8.23 17.69 -50.17
CA LEU A 435 8.31 16.59 -51.14
C LEU A 435 6.92 16.03 -51.52
N ASN A 436 5.95 16.06 -50.59
CA ASN A 436 4.60 15.50 -50.79
C ASN A 436 3.51 16.43 -50.22
N PRO A 437 3.27 17.60 -50.83
CA PRO A 437 2.41 18.65 -50.25
C PRO A 437 0.94 18.26 -50.16
N GLU A 438 0.49 17.26 -50.92
CA GLU A 438 -0.90 16.75 -50.90
C GLU A 438 -1.15 15.68 -49.82
N ASN A 439 -0.12 15.27 -49.08
CA ASN A 439 -0.27 14.21 -48.06
C ASN A 439 -0.75 14.79 -46.72
N LEU A 440 -2.08 14.79 -46.54
CA LEU A 440 -2.77 15.23 -45.32
C LEU A 440 -2.18 14.68 -44.00
N ASN A 441 -1.67 13.44 -43.99
CA ASN A 441 -1.10 12.82 -42.79
C ASN A 441 0.18 13.52 -42.29
N LEU A 442 0.94 14.17 -43.19
CA LEU A 442 2.14 14.91 -42.80
C LEU A 442 1.78 16.18 -42.03
N TYR A 443 0.70 16.87 -42.43
CA TYR A 443 0.17 18.03 -41.72
C TYR A 443 -0.34 17.64 -40.32
N TYR A 444 -1.08 16.54 -40.21
CA TYR A 444 -1.47 16.00 -38.90
C TYR A 444 -0.26 15.64 -38.03
N SER A 445 0.81 15.12 -38.62
CA SER A 445 2.04 14.78 -37.91
C SER A 445 2.76 16.02 -37.40
N LYS A 446 2.88 17.07 -38.22
CA LYS A 446 3.45 18.37 -37.81
C LYS A 446 2.62 19.02 -36.69
N ILE A 447 1.30 19.03 -36.81
CA ILE A 447 0.39 19.54 -35.77
C ILE A 447 0.60 18.80 -34.44
N ARG A 448 0.76 17.47 -34.46
CA ARG A 448 1.04 16.68 -33.25
C ARG A 448 2.36 17.09 -32.61
N ILE A 449 3.42 17.29 -33.40
CA ILE A 449 4.72 17.75 -32.91
C ILE A 449 4.57 19.14 -32.28
N LEU A 450 3.93 20.09 -32.96
CA LEU A 450 3.68 21.43 -32.44
C LEU A 450 2.89 21.41 -31.12
N ILE A 451 1.85 20.59 -31.02
CA ILE A 451 1.06 20.41 -29.79
C ILE A 451 1.90 19.79 -28.66
N TYR A 452 2.71 18.77 -28.96
CA TYR A 452 3.59 18.10 -27.99
C TYR A 452 4.55 19.09 -27.32
N PHE A 453 5.09 20.02 -28.12
CA PHE A 453 5.99 21.08 -27.66
C PHE A 453 5.26 22.37 -27.24
N ASN A 454 3.94 22.31 -27.05
CA ASN A 454 3.08 23.42 -26.59
C ASN A 454 3.09 24.67 -27.50
N GLN A 455 3.42 24.53 -28.78
CA GLN A 455 3.46 25.60 -29.77
C GLN A 455 2.06 25.90 -30.33
N TYR A 456 1.13 26.24 -29.44
CA TYR A 456 -0.30 26.34 -29.77
C TYR A 456 -0.62 27.47 -30.75
N GLN A 457 0.06 28.62 -30.65
CA GLN A 457 -0.17 29.75 -31.55
C GLN A 457 0.31 29.45 -32.97
N GLU A 458 1.44 28.75 -33.09
CA GLU A 458 1.95 28.27 -34.38
C GLU A 458 1.03 27.19 -34.96
N THR A 459 0.51 26.30 -34.11
CA THR A 459 -0.47 25.29 -34.51
C THR A 459 -1.72 25.91 -35.12
N ILE A 460 -2.29 26.98 -34.53
CA ILE A 460 -3.48 27.65 -35.08
C ILE A 460 -3.20 28.23 -36.47
N LYS A 461 -2.07 28.93 -36.65
CA LYS A 461 -1.68 29.47 -37.97
C LYS A 461 -1.52 28.35 -39.00
N PHE A 462 -0.90 27.25 -38.59
CA PHE A 462 -0.67 26.11 -39.47
C PHE A 462 -1.97 25.36 -39.81
N LEU A 463 -2.96 25.36 -38.91
CA LEU A 463 -4.32 24.86 -39.21
C LEU A 463 -5.04 25.72 -40.25
N ASP A 464 -4.88 27.05 -40.21
CA ASP A 464 -5.40 27.94 -41.26
C ASP A 464 -4.76 27.63 -42.62
N GLU A 465 -3.43 27.45 -42.66
CA GLU A 465 -2.71 27.05 -43.88
C GLU A 465 -3.18 25.67 -44.39
N MET A 466 -3.35 24.71 -43.48
CA MET A 466 -3.85 23.38 -43.81
C MET A 466 -5.28 23.42 -44.38
N PHE A 467 -6.14 24.31 -43.87
CA PHE A 467 -7.50 24.48 -44.37
C PHE A 467 -7.55 25.01 -45.80
N GLU A 468 -6.66 25.95 -46.15
CA GLU A 468 -6.57 26.46 -47.54
C GLU A 468 -6.14 25.39 -48.53
N ILE A 469 -5.34 24.40 -48.09
CA ILE A 469 -4.86 23.29 -48.92
C ILE A 469 -5.88 22.15 -49.00
N PHE A 470 -6.59 21.88 -47.90
CA PHE A 470 -7.54 20.76 -47.76
C PHE A 470 -8.93 21.25 -47.33
N PRO A 471 -9.63 22.05 -48.17
CA PRO A 471 -10.92 22.63 -47.81
C PRO A 471 -12.01 21.56 -47.59
N GLU A 472 -11.89 20.39 -48.21
CA GLU A 472 -12.80 19.26 -48.01
C GLU A 472 -12.70 18.64 -46.60
N SER A 473 -11.59 18.85 -45.91
CA SER A 473 -11.32 18.36 -44.56
C SER A 473 -11.73 19.36 -43.47
N GLU A 474 -12.52 20.39 -43.81
CA GLU A 474 -12.93 21.49 -42.92
C GLU A 474 -13.38 21.02 -41.53
N LYS A 475 -14.28 20.04 -41.48
CA LYS A 475 -14.85 19.56 -40.21
C LYS A 475 -13.76 19.03 -39.27
N ASP A 476 -12.86 18.19 -39.77
CA ASP A 476 -11.80 17.58 -38.96
C ASP A 476 -10.76 18.63 -38.52
N ILE A 477 -10.42 19.57 -39.41
CA ILE A 477 -9.51 20.68 -39.13
C ILE A 477 -10.09 21.59 -38.03
N LYS A 478 -11.38 21.97 -38.14
CA LYS A 478 -12.06 22.78 -37.13
C LYS A 478 -12.21 22.07 -35.78
N ILE A 479 -12.46 20.75 -35.77
CA ILE A 479 -12.46 19.97 -34.52
C ILE A 479 -11.06 19.99 -33.86
N LEU A 480 -9.99 19.89 -34.64
CA LEU A 480 -8.63 20.01 -34.13
C LEU A 480 -8.32 21.42 -33.61
N GLU A 481 -8.75 22.46 -34.33
CA GLU A 481 -8.63 23.86 -33.90
C GLU A 481 -9.30 24.07 -32.54
N ALA A 482 -10.54 23.58 -32.37
CA ALA A 482 -11.21 23.56 -31.08
C ALA A 482 -10.37 22.82 -30.03
N ALA A 483 -9.85 21.62 -30.33
CA ALA A 483 -9.02 20.87 -29.39
C ALA A 483 -7.73 21.61 -28.97
N VAL A 484 -7.14 22.43 -29.84
CA VAL A 484 -6.01 23.32 -29.54
C VAL A 484 -6.45 24.46 -28.62
N PHE A 485 -7.60 25.10 -28.88
CA PHE A 485 -8.16 26.12 -27.97
C PHE A 485 -8.41 25.56 -26.56
N ARG A 486 -8.84 24.29 -26.44
CA ARG A 486 -8.95 23.61 -25.14
C ARG A 486 -7.61 23.53 -24.42
N ARG A 487 -6.53 23.17 -25.13
CA ARG A 487 -5.16 23.10 -24.55
C ARG A 487 -4.67 24.48 -24.10
N MET A 488 -5.10 25.55 -24.79
CA MET A 488 -4.86 26.94 -24.41
C MET A 488 -5.79 27.45 -23.29
N GLN A 489 -6.69 26.63 -22.76
CA GLN A 489 -7.74 27.01 -21.79
C GLN A 489 -8.72 28.08 -22.30
N LYS A 490 -8.84 28.22 -23.62
CA LYS A 490 -9.75 29.12 -24.32
C LYS A 490 -11.05 28.39 -24.67
N PHE A 491 -11.81 28.03 -23.63
CA PHE A 491 -12.94 27.12 -23.79
C PHE A 491 -14.11 27.71 -24.59
N LYS A 492 -14.30 29.04 -24.53
CA LYS A 492 -15.39 29.70 -25.25
C LYS A 492 -15.15 29.70 -26.76
N GLU A 493 -13.93 30.04 -27.17
CA GLU A 493 -13.51 30.06 -28.57
C GLU A 493 -13.61 28.65 -29.19
N GLY A 494 -13.17 27.62 -28.46
CA GLY A 494 -13.35 26.23 -28.91
C GLY A 494 -14.82 25.81 -29.00
N PHE A 495 -15.66 26.26 -28.06
CA PHE A 495 -17.10 25.97 -28.08
C PHE A 495 -17.83 26.67 -29.24
N GLU A 496 -17.48 27.91 -29.57
CA GLU A 496 -18.03 28.64 -30.72
C GLU A 496 -17.76 27.91 -32.04
N ILE A 497 -16.58 27.28 -32.19
CA ILE A 497 -16.27 26.44 -33.35
C ILE A 497 -17.21 25.24 -33.43
N ILE A 498 -17.48 24.56 -32.31
CA ILE A 498 -18.39 23.41 -32.28
C ILE A 498 -19.82 23.83 -32.62
N GLU A 499 -20.31 24.95 -32.09
CA GLU A 499 -21.64 25.48 -32.46
C GLU A 499 -21.72 25.81 -33.96
N SER A 500 -20.68 26.44 -34.52
CA SER A 500 -20.62 26.74 -35.96
C SER A 500 -20.63 25.47 -36.82
N LEU A 501 -19.95 24.41 -36.40
CA LEU A 501 -20.00 23.12 -37.09
C LEU A 501 -21.39 22.48 -37.03
N ILE A 502 -22.09 22.58 -35.90
CA ILE A 502 -23.46 22.05 -35.75
C ILE A 502 -24.44 22.78 -36.68
N GLU A 503 -24.33 24.11 -36.79
CA GLU A 503 -25.15 24.88 -37.73
C GLU A 503 -24.90 24.47 -39.18
N LYS A 504 -23.66 24.15 -39.52
CA LYS A 504 -23.25 23.78 -40.87
C LYS A 504 -23.57 22.32 -41.22
N TYR A 505 -23.52 21.41 -40.24
CA TYR A 505 -23.74 19.97 -40.39
C TYR A 505 -24.81 19.46 -39.40
N PRO A 506 -26.09 19.89 -39.54
CA PRO A 506 -27.13 19.63 -38.54
C PRO A 506 -27.54 18.15 -38.41
N GLU A 507 -27.23 17.32 -39.41
CA GLU A 507 -27.55 15.88 -39.42
C GLU A 507 -26.45 15.01 -38.78
N ASP A 508 -25.32 15.62 -38.36
CA ASP A 508 -24.19 14.91 -37.77
C ASP A 508 -24.32 14.87 -36.24
N ASN A 509 -24.94 13.81 -35.74
CA ASN A 509 -25.16 13.60 -34.30
C ASN A 509 -23.85 13.54 -33.48
N ASP A 510 -22.71 13.20 -34.10
CA ASP A 510 -21.42 13.19 -33.39
C ASP A 510 -21.03 14.60 -32.92
N LEU A 511 -21.43 15.65 -33.65
CA LEU A 511 -21.20 17.04 -33.24
C LEU A 511 -21.98 17.41 -31.97
N LEU A 512 -23.15 16.80 -31.74
CA LEU A 512 -23.89 16.95 -30.48
C LEU A 512 -23.16 16.26 -29.32
N SER A 513 -22.48 15.13 -29.58
CA SER A 513 -21.61 14.49 -28.60
C SER A 513 -20.41 15.38 -28.24
N TYR A 514 -19.79 16.01 -29.24
CA TYR A 514 -18.75 17.02 -29.00
C TYR A 514 -19.30 18.20 -28.20
N LYS A 515 -20.48 18.73 -28.52
CA LYS A 515 -21.12 19.81 -27.73
C LYS A 515 -21.26 19.41 -26.26
N ALA A 516 -21.80 18.23 -25.97
CA ALA A 516 -21.91 17.73 -24.61
C ALA A 516 -20.54 17.63 -23.90
N TYR A 517 -19.53 17.10 -24.60
CA TYR A 517 -18.15 17.05 -24.09
C TYR A 517 -17.58 18.44 -23.79
N TRP A 518 -17.85 19.43 -24.64
CA TRP A 518 -17.33 20.78 -24.49
C TRP A 518 -18.01 21.58 -23.38
N LEU A 519 -19.32 21.36 -23.18
CA LEU A 519 -20.10 21.99 -22.12
C LEU A 519 -19.56 21.72 -20.71
N GLN A 520 -18.84 20.60 -20.50
CA GLN A 520 -18.18 20.33 -19.23
C GLN A 520 -17.13 21.40 -18.88
N PHE A 521 -16.36 21.89 -19.87
CA PHE A 521 -15.35 22.94 -19.64
C PHE A 521 -15.95 24.33 -19.44
N LEU A 522 -17.23 24.49 -19.77
CA LEU A 522 -18.02 25.70 -19.51
C LEU A 522 -18.85 25.59 -18.23
N ASP A 523 -18.68 24.50 -17.45
CA ASP A 523 -19.41 24.23 -16.21
C ASP A 523 -20.94 24.20 -16.37
N LYS A 524 -21.41 23.73 -17.54
CA LYS A 524 -22.83 23.65 -17.90
C LYS A 524 -23.33 22.20 -17.79
N LYS A 525 -23.43 21.71 -16.57
CA LYS A 525 -23.75 20.30 -16.26
C LYS A 525 -25.08 19.83 -16.85
N GLU A 526 -26.16 20.58 -16.61
CA GLU A 526 -27.51 20.17 -16.98
C GLU A 526 -27.68 20.07 -18.50
N GLU A 527 -27.17 21.07 -19.23
CA GLU A 527 -27.21 21.12 -20.69
C GLU A 527 -26.41 19.95 -21.31
N ALA A 528 -25.21 19.68 -20.78
CA ALA A 528 -24.37 18.57 -21.24
C ALA A 528 -25.06 17.21 -21.04
N ILE A 529 -25.64 17.01 -19.86
CA ILE A 529 -26.35 15.77 -19.50
C ILE A 529 -27.60 15.58 -20.36
N GLU A 530 -28.39 16.63 -20.59
CA GLU A 530 -29.60 16.53 -21.42
C GLU A 530 -29.27 16.09 -22.85
N ILE A 531 -28.25 16.70 -23.47
CA ILE A 531 -27.82 16.38 -24.84
C ILE A 531 -27.34 14.92 -24.93
N ILE A 532 -26.42 14.51 -24.05
CA ILE A 532 -25.85 13.16 -24.14
C ILE A 532 -26.84 12.06 -23.71
N GLN A 533 -27.80 12.38 -22.83
CA GLN A 533 -28.91 11.48 -22.50
C GLN A 533 -29.83 11.26 -23.70
N LYS A 534 -30.13 12.31 -24.46
CA LYS A 534 -30.91 12.19 -25.70
C LYS A 534 -30.17 11.32 -26.72
N LEU A 535 -28.89 11.58 -26.96
CA LEU A 535 -28.07 10.79 -27.87
C LEU A 535 -28.02 9.31 -27.49
N THR A 536 -27.79 8.99 -26.21
CA THR A 536 -27.77 7.59 -25.73
C THR A 536 -29.13 6.91 -25.69
N LYS A 537 -30.23 7.67 -25.85
CA LYS A 537 -31.59 7.13 -25.99
C LYS A 537 -31.93 6.87 -27.45
N ASP A 538 -31.54 7.78 -28.34
CA ASP A 538 -31.80 7.69 -29.78
C ASP A 538 -30.89 6.61 -30.42
N GLU A 539 -29.64 6.51 -29.95
CA GLU A 539 -28.65 5.51 -30.40
C GLU A 539 -28.10 4.70 -29.21
N PRO A 540 -28.87 3.75 -28.66
CA PRO A 540 -28.52 3.07 -27.41
C PRO A 540 -27.30 2.14 -27.50
N ASP A 541 -26.94 1.72 -28.70
CA ASP A 541 -25.84 0.78 -28.96
C ASP A 541 -24.52 1.49 -29.35
N ASN A 542 -24.51 2.83 -29.40
CA ASN A 542 -23.31 3.60 -29.70
C ASN A 542 -22.43 3.74 -28.46
N GLY A 543 -21.36 2.93 -28.39
CA GLY A 543 -20.42 2.91 -27.25
C GLY A 543 -19.71 4.25 -26.99
N ILE A 544 -19.49 5.08 -28.03
CA ILE A 544 -18.82 6.38 -27.91
C ILE A 544 -19.68 7.36 -27.11
N TYR A 545 -20.99 7.36 -27.34
CA TYR A 545 -21.92 8.22 -26.61
C TYR A 545 -21.98 7.84 -25.13
N HIS A 546 -21.91 6.54 -24.80
CA HIS A 546 -21.81 6.10 -23.40
C HIS A 546 -20.46 6.44 -22.77
N ASP A 547 -19.35 6.41 -23.52
CA ASP A 547 -18.03 6.85 -23.00
C ASP A 547 -18.06 8.36 -22.70
N THR A 548 -18.54 9.16 -23.66
CA THR A 548 -18.68 10.61 -23.52
C THR A 548 -19.61 10.97 -22.36
N PHE A 549 -20.70 10.24 -22.18
CA PHE A 549 -21.58 10.43 -21.02
C PHE A 549 -20.85 10.11 -19.71
N GLY A 550 -20.07 9.03 -19.67
CA GLY A 550 -19.20 8.71 -18.54
C GLY A 550 -18.20 9.82 -18.24
N GLU A 551 -17.57 10.40 -19.26
CA GLU A 551 -16.62 11.51 -19.11
C GLU A 551 -17.27 12.76 -18.51
N VAL A 552 -18.42 13.17 -19.06
CA VAL A 552 -19.18 14.33 -18.54
C VAL A 552 -19.54 14.11 -17.08
N LEU A 553 -20.06 12.94 -16.72
CA LEU A 553 -20.40 12.60 -15.33
C LEU A 553 -19.16 12.57 -14.42
N MET A 554 -18.05 12.03 -14.91
CA MET A 554 -16.79 11.96 -14.16
C MET A 554 -16.21 13.36 -13.90
N TYR A 555 -16.31 14.28 -14.87
CA TYR A 555 -15.89 15.68 -14.72
C TYR A 555 -16.68 16.37 -13.60
N PHE A 556 -17.99 16.12 -13.53
CA PHE A 556 -18.87 16.64 -12.49
C PHE A 556 -18.93 15.78 -11.22
N GLU A 557 -17.92 14.91 -11.02
CA GLU A 557 -17.71 14.07 -9.83
C GLU A 557 -18.84 13.06 -9.52
N ASP A 558 -19.73 12.78 -10.48
CA ASP A 558 -20.77 11.74 -10.37
C ASP A 558 -20.18 10.35 -10.68
N TYR A 559 -19.15 9.95 -9.92
CA TYR A 559 -18.32 8.79 -10.22
C TYR A 559 -19.07 7.45 -10.31
N GLU A 560 -20.12 7.26 -9.51
CA GLU A 560 -20.93 6.04 -9.52
C GLU A 560 -21.70 5.86 -10.84
N GLU A 561 -22.34 6.92 -11.33
CA GLU A 561 -23.05 6.89 -12.60
C GLU A 561 -22.07 6.88 -13.77
N ALA A 562 -20.96 7.62 -13.68
CA ALA A 562 -19.88 7.59 -14.67
C ALA A 562 -19.36 6.15 -14.88
N ALA A 563 -19.09 5.42 -13.79
CA ALA A 563 -18.65 4.03 -13.85
C ALA A 563 -19.67 3.12 -14.58
N LYS A 564 -20.98 3.31 -14.34
CA LYS A 564 -22.03 2.56 -15.05
C LYS A 564 -22.01 2.84 -16.56
N LYS A 565 -21.81 4.10 -16.95
CA LYS A 565 -21.74 4.49 -18.36
C LYS A 565 -20.48 3.95 -19.05
N PHE A 566 -19.32 4.02 -18.38
CA PHE A 566 -18.09 3.42 -18.90
C PHE A 566 -18.20 1.90 -19.05
N VAL A 567 -18.77 1.19 -18.08
CA VAL A 567 -19.02 -0.26 -18.21
C VAL A 567 -19.92 -0.56 -19.41
N LYS A 568 -20.98 0.23 -19.61
CA LYS A 568 -21.86 0.06 -20.77
C LYS A 568 -21.14 0.35 -22.09
N SER A 569 -20.33 1.40 -22.15
CA SER A 569 -19.47 1.72 -23.29
C SER A 569 -18.53 0.56 -23.63
N MET A 570 -17.87 -0.03 -22.63
CA MET A 570 -16.96 -1.16 -22.81
C MET A 570 -17.66 -2.42 -23.36
N VAL A 571 -18.90 -2.68 -22.95
CA VAL A 571 -19.68 -3.82 -23.45
C VAL A 571 -20.04 -3.61 -24.93
N LEU A 572 -20.36 -2.38 -25.33
CA LEU A 572 -20.77 -2.04 -26.69
C LEU A 572 -19.58 -1.86 -27.65
N GLY A 573 -18.42 -1.41 -27.14
CA GLY A 573 -17.24 -1.02 -27.92
C GLY A 573 -15.94 -1.71 -27.50
N ALA A 574 -16.00 -3.00 -27.11
CA ALA A 574 -14.86 -3.72 -26.51
C ALA A 574 -13.55 -3.76 -27.33
N HIS A 575 -13.61 -3.46 -28.63
CA HIS A 575 -12.46 -3.46 -29.55
C HIS A 575 -12.20 -2.10 -30.20
N GLU A 576 -12.88 -1.05 -29.74
CA GLU A 576 -12.76 0.28 -30.30
C GLU A 576 -11.45 0.98 -29.89
N TRP A 577 -11.04 1.97 -30.68
CA TRP A 577 -9.77 2.68 -30.49
C TRP A 577 -9.65 3.37 -29.12
N TYR A 578 -10.77 3.74 -28.49
CA TYR A 578 -10.80 4.48 -27.22
C TYR A 578 -10.82 3.57 -25.96
N ILE A 579 -10.97 2.26 -26.12
CA ILE A 579 -11.28 1.34 -25.00
C ILE A 579 -10.24 1.36 -23.88
N PHE A 580 -8.96 1.56 -24.21
CA PHE A 580 -7.88 1.64 -23.22
C PHE A 580 -8.04 2.86 -22.30
N GLN A 581 -8.56 3.96 -22.84
CA GLN A 581 -8.85 5.19 -22.08
C GLN A 581 -10.03 4.94 -21.14
N THR A 582 -11.07 4.27 -21.63
CA THR A 582 -12.26 3.90 -20.84
C THR A 582 -11.89 3.05 -19.63
N TYR A 583 -11.01 2.05 -19.80
CA TYR A 583 -10.48 1.27 -18.67
C TYR A 583 -9.77 2.14 -17.61
N ILE A 584 -8.95 3.11 -18.05
CA ILE A 584 -8.24 4.01 -17.13
C ILE A 584 -9.24 4.94 -16.40
N LYS A 585 -10.18 5.56 -17.13
CA LYS A 585 -11.24 6.43 -16.57
C LYS A 585 -12.12 5.67 -15.57
N LEU A 586 -12.49 4.43 -15.89
CA LEU A 586 -13.25 3.55 -15.00
C LEU A 586 -12.46 3.22 -13.72
N GLY A 587 -11.16 2.94 -13.85
CA GLY A 587 -10.27 2.74 -12.72
C GLY A 587 -10.17 3.95 -11.80
N ILE A 588 -10.12 5.15 -12.36
CA ILE A 588 -10.15 6.43 -11.62
C ILE A 588 -11.48 6.59 -10.88
N CYS A 589 -12.61 6.30 -11.54
CA CYS A 589 -13.93 6.34 -10.90
C CYS A 589 -14.03 5.35 -9.72
N TYR A 590 -13.56 4.11 -9.88
CA TYR A 590 -13.56 3.13 -8.79
C TYR A 590 -12.68 3.54 -7.61
N LYS A 591 -11.55 4.19 -7.87
CA LYS A 591 -10.71 4.77 -6.80
C LYS A 591 -11.47 5.84 -6.03
N ALA A 592 -12.14 6.76 -6.72
CA ALA A 592 -12.93 7.82 -6.09
C ALA A 592 -14.11 7.28 -5.26
N ILE A 593 -14.73 6.18 -5.72
CA ILE A 593 -15.80 5.47 -4.99
C ILE A 593 -15.25 4.68 -3.78
N GLY A 594 -13.93 4.48 -3.69
CA GLY A 594 -13.27 3.72 -2.62
C GLY A 594 -13.19 2.21 -2.89
N ASN A 595 -13.53 1.75 -4.09
CA ASN A 595 -13.36 0.36 -4.50
C ASN A 595 -11.96 0.15 -5.12
N LEU A 596 -10.96 0.04 -4.25
CA LEU A 596 -9.55 -0.01 -4.63
C LEU A 596 -9.19 -1.25 -5.47
N ASP A 597 -9.87 -2.39 -5.24
CA ASP A 597 -9.62 -3.64 -6.00
C ASP A 597 -9.99 -3.48 -7.48
N LEU A 598 -11.22 -3.00 -7.75
CA LEU A 598 -11.67 -2.73 -9.12
C LEU A 598 -10.89 -1.58 -9.76
N ALA A 599 -10.46 -0.60 -8.96
CA ALA A 599 -9.61 0.48 -9.46
C ALA A 599 -8.28 -0.06 -10.00
N VAL A 600 -7.58 -0.88 -9.23
CA VAL A 600 -6.30 -1.48 -9.63
C VAL A 600 -6.47 -2.41 -10.83
N GLU A 601 -7.52 -3.23 -10.86
CA GLU A 601 -7.83 -4.13 -11.97
C GLU A 601 -7.98 -3.35 -13.29
N ASN A 602 -8.83 -2.33 -13.30
CA ASN A 602 -9.13 -1.54 -14.50
C ASN A 602 -7.94 -0.68 -14.94
N LEU A 603 -7.19 -0.08 -14.00
CA LEU A 603 -5.97 0.67 -14.32
C LEU A 603 -4.89 -0.22 -14.95
N LYS A 604 -4.66 -1.43 -14.40
CA LYS A 604 -3.71 -2.39 -14.98
C LYS A 604 -4.14 -2.87 -16.36
N LYS A 605 -5.44 -3.10 -16.56
CA LYS A 605 -5.97 -3.50 -17.87
C LYS A 605 -5.82 -2.38 -18.90
N GLY A 606 -6.09 -1.14 -18.51
CA GLY A 606 -5.84 0.05 -19.30
C GLY A 606 -4.37 0.17 -19.74
N ILE A 607 -3.42 -0.04 -18.83
CA ILE A 607 -1.97 -0.06 -19.13
C ILE A 607 -1.62 -1.15 -20.14
N GLU A 608 -2.15 -2.37 -19.96
CA GLU A 608 -1.89 -3.50 -20.87
C GLU A 608 -2.33 -3.16 -22.31
N LEU A 609 -3.55 -2.62 -22.46
CA LEU A 609 -4.11 -2.24 -23.75
C LEU A 609 -3.38 -1.04 -24.36
N THR A 610 -3.01 -0.04 -23.55
CA THR A 610 -2.22 1.12 -23.98
C THR A 610 -0.84 0.70 -24.53
N LYS A 611 -0.23 -0.34 -23.95
CA LYS A 611 1.05 -0.88 -24.44
C LYS A 611 0.92 -1.62 -25.76
N LYS A 612 -0.19 -2.34 -25.96
CA LYS A 612 -0.47 -3.17 -27.14
C LYS A 612 -0.98 -2.38 -28.35
N ASN A 613 -1.72 -1.31 -28.13
CA ASN A 613 -2.26 -0.50 -29.23
C ASN A 613 -1.18 0.32 -29.94
N LEU A 614 -1.30 0.41 -31.27
CA LEU A 614 -0.49 1.27 -32.14
C LEU A 614 -1.06 2.69 -32.11
N ILE A 615 -0.79 3.38 -31.00
CA ILE A 615 -1.12 4.80 -30.79
C ILE A 615 0.17 5.62 -30.75
N ASP A 616 0.07 6.93 -30.98
CA ASP A 616 1.23 7.81 -30.94
C ASP A 616 1.90 7.82 -29.54
N THR A 617 3.20 8.08 -29.55
CA THR A 617 4.06 7.98 -28.37
C THR A 617 3.63 8.95 -27.25
N GLU A 618 3.11 10.13 -27.58
CA GLU A 618 2.59 11.10 -26.60
C GLU A 618 1.36 10.54 -25.90
N THR A 619 0.33 10.15 -26.66
CA THR A 619 -0.91 9.59 -26.11
C THR A 619 -0.61 8.36 -25.27
N LYS A 620 0.32 7.51 -25.73
CA LYS A 620 0.80 6.35 -24.99
C LYS A 620 1.44 6.76 -23.66
N HIS A 621 2.40 7.69 -23.67
CA HIS A 621 3.05 8.17 -22.45
C HIS A 621 2.06 8.85 -21.49
N LYS A 622 1.17 9.70 -22.00
CA LYS A 622 0.16 10.40 -21.20
C LYS A 622 -0.70 9.42 -20.41
N TRP A 623 -1.31 8.45 -21.10
CA TRP A 623 -2.23 7.50 -20.46
C TRP A 623 -1.51 6.51 -19.55
N LEU A 624 -0.29 6.09 -19.90
CA LEU A 624 0.55 5.29 -18.99
C LEU A 624 0.92 6.07 -17.73
N SER A 625 1.31 7.33 -17.85
CA SER A 625 1.64 8.19 -16.71
C SER A 625 0.44 8.41 -15.81
N ILE A 626 -0.75 8.69 -16.37
CA ILE A 626 -2.00 8.83 -15.62
C ILE A 626 -2.31 7.54 -14.85
N ALA A 627 -2.28 6.39 -15.54
CA ALA A 627 -2.61 5.12 -14.91
C ALA A 627 -1.62 4.74 -13.80
N ASN A 628 -0.31 4.95 -14.03
CA ASN A 628 0.73 4.69 -13.04
C ASN A 628 0.65 5.64 -11.84
N LEU A 629 0.29 6.91 -12.06
CA LEU A 629 0.07 7.89 -10.98
C LEU A 629 -1.04 7.41 -10.05
N PHE A 630 -2.21 7.06 -10.61
CA PHE A 630 -3.34 6.61 -9.80
C PHE A 630 -3.10 5.26 -9.14
N LEU A 631 -2.32 4.36 -9.75
CA LEU A 631 -1.86 3.13 -9.10
C LEU A 631 -0.94 3.43 -7.91
N ALA A 632 0.05 4.31 -8.08
CA ALA A 632 0.96 4.72 -7.01
C ALA A 632 0.24 5.42 -5.86
N GLU A 633 -0.81 6.19 -6.14
CA GLU A 633 -1.68 6.76 -5.10
C GLU A 633 -2.42 5.67 -4.32
N ILE A 634 -3.01 4.68 -5.00
CA ILE A 634 -3.72 3.56 -4.34
C ILE A 634 -2.76 2.75 -3.46
N GLU A 635 -1.52 2.55 -3.91
CA GLU A 635 -0.46 1.85 -3.17
C GLU A 635 -0.03 2.57 -1.87
N GLN A 636 -0.33 3.86 -1.70
CA GLN A 636 -0.11 4.57 -0.42
C GLN A 636 -1.21 4.31 0.62
N PHE A 637 -2.38 3.80 0.19
CA PHE A 637 -3.53 3.52 1.04
C PHE A 637 -3.70 2.03 1.39
N LEU A 638 -3.02 1.14 0.67
CA LEU A 638 -2.92 -0.31 0.91
C LEU A 638 -1.69 -0.62 1.77
#